data_AF-A0A850EZX8-F1
#
_entry.id   AF-A0A850EZX8-F1
#
_cell.length_a   1.000
_cell.length_b   1.000
_cell.length_c   1.000
_cell.angle_alpha   90.00
_cell.angle_beta   90.00
_cell.angle_gamma   90.00
#
_symmetry.space_group_name_H-M   'P 1'
#
loop_
_entity.id
_entity.type
_entity.pdbx_description
1 polymer ?
#
loop_
_entity_poly.entity_id
_entity_poly.type
_entity_poly.pdbx_seq_one_letter_code
_entity_poly.pdbx_strand_id
1 'polypeptide(L)'
;MLPPNYPLDGPDPDDPASTEGCGPDKSGAEAESSPIIIDLDGDGVETVAINHGVFFDHDGNRFAESTGWVAPDDGLLVHDRNGDGVIDSGRELFGNNTLLQSGERAANGYQALKELDENQDGVIDHLDSAWQKLQIWQDSNSNGQVDEGELLSLDETGIASIGTDYTNSKYIDNQSNTHKQTGKITWQDGSTGQSADVWFNSNKGNSRYIGEVYIPEALRELPYIRGFGNLADLHIAMSQNSELQKLIEMYVSEPQSSLIQDIIYAWAGVSDMDPKSRGNAIDARQLAVLETATGEGYNNKYNGQNPLANAALLLKKEFSQFAGYIEAQLLAQTQFENEFELIHFELKDDLSGVKINFDDFEAHLASLKNTDMVRYLQLSNVFYGYLEYSPSLNDVRQNLGIPAENTFIGSRVNDVLRGSAGNDVLFGDEGNDSLYGGNGNDVLVGGTGNDYLEGGSGNDTYLFNRGDGSDTIYEIGGNDTLQLGPDITADQVWLARQVTTGLYGTDSLVIGLAGSDDRITIKSFFSSSARQLEQIVFADGTVWSLETIKAKLLEGTEAAQTLRAYEEGSEIHAGGGNDVLYGGSGDDMLSGGTGNDYLEGGSGNDTYLFNCGDGSDTIYEIGGSDTLQLGPDITAEQVWLARQVTTGLYGTDSDSLVIGLAGSDDRITIQNFFSSSARQLEQIVFADGTVWSLETIKAKLLEGTEAAQTLRAYEEGSEIHAGGGNDVLYGGKGEDRLYGDEGNDTLRGDNGNDVLEGGAGNDSLYGGNGNDVLAGGTGNDYLEGGLGNDTYLFNRGDGSDTIYEVGGSDTLQLGPDITAEQVWLARQVTTGLYGTDSLVIGLAGSDDRMTIKSFFSSSARQLEQIVFADGTVWSLAEIKAKLLEGTEVAQTLRAYKEGSEIHAGGGNDVLYGGKGEDRLYGDEGNDTLRGDNGNDVLEGGAGNDSLYGGNGNDVLAGGTGNDYLEGYSGNDTYLFNRGDGQDVIYNYDSSSNRQDVLKFGEDVAAEQVRLSRSGDHLVIHFADSTDRVTVNYYFYKQSYRLDKITFADGSNWLFEDIRSHLEEGIPLPVASQEDSVSLLRQAMSTFAGDDDGDVAESGGELMLAAAQTLPVGRAQAFI
;
A
#
# COMPACT_ATOMS: atom_id res chain seq x y z
N MET A 1 -39.96 -25.48 50.38
CA MET A 1 -40.25 -26.47 49.32
C MET A 1 -41.00 -27.66 49.94
N LEU A 2 -42.03 -28.22 49.32
CA LEU A 2 -43.05 -29.06 50.01
C LEU A 2 -42.47 -30.28 50.76
N PRO A 3 -43.06 -30.67 51.91
CA PRO A 3 -42.67 -31.87 52.65
C PRO A 3 -43.11 -33.16 51.92
N PRO A 4 -42.44 -34.31 52.14
CA PRO A 4 -42.48 -35.49 51.26
C PRO A 4 -43.76 -36.36 51.30
N ASN A 5 -44.91 -35.85 51.77
CA ASN A 5 -46.02 -36.71 52.22
C ASN A 5 -47.45 -36.22 51.89
N TYR A 6 -47.67 -35.48 50.81
CA TYR A 6 -49.03 -35.25 50.31
C TYR A 6 -49.26 -36.05 49.01
N PRO A 7 -50.30 -36.93 48.96
CA PRO A 7 -50.77 -37.42 47.67
C PRO A 7 -51.29 -36.20 46.90
N LEU A 8 -50.85 -36.07 45.66
CA LEU A 8 -51.47 -35.17 44.70
C LEU A 8 -52.86 -35.77 44.39
N ASP A 9 -53.85 -35.46 45.23
CA ASP A 9 -55.25 -35.51 44.80
C ASP A 9 -55.36 -34.67 43.52
N GLY A 10 -56.12 -35.19 42.55
CA GLY A 10 -56.10 -34.77 41.15
C GLY A 10 -56.27 -33.25 40.91
N PRO A 11 -55.82 -32.76 39.74
CA PRO A 11 -56.07 -31.37 39.35
C PRO A 11 -57.58 -31.08 39.38
N ASP A 12 -57.93 -29.86 39.80
CA ASP A 12 -59.28 -29.32 39.75
C ASP A 12 -59.80 -29.38 38.29
N PRO A 13 -60.90 -30.10 38.00
CA PRO A 13 -61.44 -30.21 36.65
C PRO A 13 -61.93 -28.86 36.08
N ASP A 14 -62.05 -27.81 36.91
CA ASP A 14 -62.45 -26.46 36.47
C ASP A 14 -61.28 -25.46 36.30
N ASP A 15 -60.01 -25.88 36.48
CA ASP A 15 -58.84 -25.02 36.18
C ASP A 15 -58.23 -25.34 34.79
N PRO A 16 -58.56 -24.56 33.74
CA PRO A 16 -58.02 -24.76 32.40
C PRO A 16 -56.50 -24.51 32.32
N ALA A 17 -55.85 -24.05 33.40
CA ALA A 17 -54.39 -23.84 33.44
C ALA A 17 -53.59 -25.11 33.81
N SER A 18 -54.23 -26.24 34.08
CA SER A 18 -53.55 -27.44 34.62
C SER A 18 -53.15 -28.51 33.60
N THR A 19 -53.38 -28.33 32.29
CA THR A 19 -53.28 -29.43 31.31
C THR A 19 -52.48 -29.19 30.02
N GLU A 20 -51.76 -28.07 29.86
CA GLU A 20 -50.84 -27.91 28.72
C GLU A 20 -49.40 -28.31 29.09
N GLY A 21 -48.88 -29.33 28.38
CA GLY A 21 -47.80 -30.20 28.86
C GLY A 21 -46.49 -29.50 29.23
N CYS A 22 -46.00 -29.78 30.43
CA CYS A 22 -44.61 -29.53 30.80
C CYS A 22 -43.68 -30.43 29.95
N GLY A 23 -42.63 -29.86 29.36
CA GLY A 23 -41.58 -30.58 28.63
C GLY A 23 -41.35 -30.11 27.18
N PRO A 24 -40.41 -30.74 26.44
CA PRO A 24 -40.03 -30.37 25.07
C PRO A 24 -41.18 -30.38 24.04
N ASP A 25 -41.03 -29.66 22.91
CA ASP A 25 -42.05 -29.57 21.83
C ASP A 25 -42.40 -30.95 21.22
N LYS A 26 -43.68 -31.14 20.92
CA LYS A 26 -44.33 -32.40 20.52
C LYS A 26 -45.09 -32.28 19.19
N SER A 27 -44.93 -31.20 18.44
CA SER A 27 -45.67 -30.98 17.19
C SER A 27 -45.38 -32.07 16.13
N GLY A 28 -46.34 -33.01 15.93
CA GLY A 28 -46.27 -34.07 14.91
C GLY A 28 -46.02 -35.51 15.40
N ALA A 29 -46.06 -35.72 16.72
CA ALA A 29 -46.00 -37.00 17.42
C ALA A 29 -47.26 -37.90 17.22
N GLU A 30 -47.14 -39.23 17.39
CA GLU A 30 -48.30 -40.15 17.35
C GLU A 30 -49.03 -40.15 18.70
N ALA A 31 -50.06 -39.31 18.76
CA ALA A 31 -50.78 -38.97 19.97
C ALA A 31 -52.02 -39.84 20.25
N GLU A 32 -52.27 -40.92 19.52
CA GLU A 32 -53.52 -41.69 19.69
C GLU A 32 -53.29 -43.14 20.15
N SER A 33 -54.04 -43.58 21.15
CA SER A 33 -54.12 -44.99 21.58
C SER A 33 -55.57 -45.43 21.63
N SER A 34 -55.86 -46.68 21.26
CA SER A 34 -57.24 -47.16 21.23
C SER A 34 -57.54 -48.26 22.22
N PRO A 35 -58.79 -48.28 22.72
CA PRO A 35 -59.48 -49.51 23.06
C PRO A 35 -60.89 -49.64 22.45
N ILE A 36 -61.48 -50.84 22.55
CA ILE A 36 -62.90 -51.10 22.28
C ILE A 36 -63.73 -50.62 23.47
N ILE A 37 -64.72 -49.78 23.19
CA ILE A 37 -65.77 -49.34 24.09
C ILE A 37 -67.09 -50.00 23.66
N ILE A 38 -67.87 -50.44 24.65
CA ILE A 38 -69.23 -50.95 24.49
C ILE A 38 -70.20 -49.87 24.94
N ASP A 39 -71.16 -49.56 24.06
CA ASP A 39 -72.32 -48.72 24.36
C ASP A 39 -73.24 -49.49 25.33
N LEU A 40 -73.29 -49.07 26.60
CA LEU A 40 -74.01 -49.80 27.65
C LEU A 40 -75.46 -49.33 27.83
N ASP A 41 -75.78 -48.08 27.49
CA ASP A 41 -77.10 -47.48 27.73
C ASP A 41 -77.96 -47.34 26.46
N GLY A 42 -77.35 -47.53 25.29
CA GLY A 42 -77.96 -47.59 23.97
C GLY A 42 -78.08 -46.23 23.26
N ASP A 43 -77.37 -45.20 23.70
CA ASP A 43 -77.45 -43.86 23.10
C ASP A 43 -76.26 -43.48 22.18
N GLY A 44 -75.18 -44.27 22.22
CA GLY A 44 -73.98 -44.07 21.43
C GLY A 44 -72.74 -44.56 22.17
N VAL A 45 -71.56 -44.31 21.61
CA VAL A 45 -70.31 -44.43 22.39
C VAL A 45 -69.85 -43.02 22.73
N GLU A 46 -69.70 -42.71 24.02
CA GLU A 46 -69.34 -41.39 24.55
C GLU A 46 -67.94 -41.38 25.20
N THR A 47 -67.28 -40.21 25.18
CA THR A 47 -65.91 -40.04 25.67
C THR A 47 -65.70 -38.71 26.40
N VAL A 48 -64.63 -38.61 27.20
CA VAL A 48 -64.12 -37.38 27.79
C VAL A 48 -62.81 -36.93 27.15
N ALA A 49 -62.57 -35.62 27.16
CA ALA A 49 -61.40 -35.00 26.54
C ALA A 49 -60.12 -35.20 27.38
N ILE A 50 -58.96 -35.07 26.73
CA ILE A 50 -57.64 -35.22 27.38
C ILE A 50 -57.41 -34.27 28.58
N ASN A 51 -58.04 -33.10 28.57
CA ASN A 51 -57.94 -32.13 29.66
C ASN A 51 -58.81 -32.48 30.88
N HIS A 52 -59.54 -33.61 30.86
CA HIS A 52 -60.29 -34.11 32.00
C HIS A 52 -59.39 -34.63 33.14
N GLY A 53 -58.08 -34.79 32.88
CA GLY A 53 -57.09 -35.11 33.92
C GLY A 53 -56.82 -36.60 34.13
N VAL A 54 -57.24 -37.46 33.19
CA VAL A 54 -57.04 -38.92 33.24
C VAL A 54 -55.61 -39.28 32.84
N PHE A 55 -54.97 -40.18 33.58
CA PHE A 55 -53.66 -40.74 33.26
C PHE A 55 -53.73 -42.27 33.23
N PHE A 56 -53.36 -42.88 32.11
CA PHE A 56 -53.36 -44.33 31.95
C PHE A 56 -52.18 -44.80 31.11
N ASP A 57 -51.56 -45.94 31.43
CA ASP A 57 -50.40 -46.49 30.73
C ASP A 57 -50.86 -47.30 29.51
N HIS A 58 -51.02 -46.63 28.36
CA HIS A 58 -51.58 -47.28 27.18
C HIS A 58 -50.65 -48.32 26.55
N ASP A 59 -49.33 -48.18 26.70
CA ASP A 59 -48.36 -49.03 26.01
C ASP A 59 -47.64 -50.06 26.93
N GLY A 60 -47.91 -49.98 28.24
CA GLY A 60 -47.41 -50.86 29.29
C GLY A 60 -45.93 -50.60 29.61
N ASN A 61 -45.48 -49.34 29.56
CA ASN A 61 -44.10 -48.92 29.85
C ASN A 61 -43.90 -48.40 31.29
N ARG A 62 -44.97 -48.38 32.12
CA ARG A 62 -45.07 -47.83 33.48
C ARG A 62 -45.11 -46.31 33.58
N PHE A 63 -45.31 -45.62 32.48
CA PHE A 63 -45.57 -44.20 32.44
C PHE A 63 -47.01 -43.99 31.99
N ALA A 64 -47.89 -43.71 32.95
CA ALA A 64 -49.28 -43.40 32.66
C ALA A 64 -49.34 -42.04 31.95
N GLU A 65 -49.83 -42.01 30.71
CA GLU A 65 -49.88 -40.81 29.90
C GLU A 65 -51.22 -40.09 30.07
N SER A 66 -51.19 -38.76 30.05
CA SER A 66 -52.44 -37.98 30.03
C SER A 66 -53.24 -38.33 28.77
N THR A 67 -54.51 -38.70 28.91
CA THR A 67 -55.32 -39.26 27.82
C THR A 67 -56.78 -38.81 27.87
N GLY A 68 -57.43 -38.75 26.71
CA GLY A 68 -58.89 -38.84 26.63
C GLY A 68 -59.35 -40.22 27.12
N TRP A 69 -60.63 -40.34 27.48
CA TRP A 69 -61.11 -41.53 28.19
C TRP A 69 -62.57 -41.87 27.87
N VAL A 70 -63.03 -43.05 28.28
CA VAL A 70 -64.44 -43.46 28.17
C VAL A 70 -65.32 -42.61 29.10
N ALA A 71 -66.55 -42.29 28.70
CA ALA A 71 -67.51 -41.63 29.59
C ALA A 71 -68.06 -42.61 30.65
N PRO A 72 -68.46 -42.15 31.85
CA PRO A 72 -68.89 -43.02 32.96
C PRO A 72 -70.08 -43.95 32.67
N ASP A 73 -70.93 -43.59 31.71
CA ASP A 73 -72.12 -44.34 31.28
C ASP A 73 -71.80 -45.54 30.38
N ASP A 74 -70.64 -45.54 29.73
CA ASP A 74 -70.14 -46.59 28.85
C ASP A 74 -69.04 -47.45 29.49
N GLY A 75 -68.60 -48.52 28.79
CA GLY A 75 -67.61 -49.44 29.34
C GLY A 75 -66.54 -49.92 28.37
N LEU A 76 -65.30 -49.99 28.85
CA LEU A 76 -64.15 -50.56 28.14
C LEU A 76 -64.21 -52.08 28.14
N LEU A 77 -63.99 -52.73 27.00
CA LEU A 77 -63.79 -54.17 26.95
C LEU A 77 -62.36 -54.51 27.39
N VAL A 78 -62.23 -55.36 28.42
CA VAL A 78 -60.94 -55.66 29.06
C VAL A 78 -60.72 -57.17 29.27
N HIS A 79 -59.46 -57.56 29.37
CA HIS A 79 -59.00 -58.89 29.74
C HIS A 79 -57.73 -58.76 30.58
N ASP A 80 -57.81 -59.16 31.86
CA ASP A 80 -56.64 -59.34 32.73
C ASP A 80 -55.77 -60.48 32.16
N ARG A 81 -54.65 -60.11 31.52
CA ARG A 81 -53.80 -61.04 30.78
C ARG A 81 -52.62 -61.52 31.62
N ASN A 82 -52.20 -60.74 32.60
CA ASN A 82 -51.10 -61.09 33.49
C ASN A 82 -51.56 -61.90 34.72
N GLY A 83 -52.88 -61.92 34.99
CA GLY A 83 -53.53 -62.66 36.07
C GLY A 83 -53.30 -62.06 37.46
N ASP A 84 -53.00 -60.75 37.55
CA ASP A 84 -52.78 -60.06 38.82
C ASP A 84 -54.06 -59.45 39.43
N GLY A 85 -55.17 -59.50 38.69
CA GLY A 85 -56.48 -59.03 39.14
C GLY A 85 -56.68 -57.52 39.06
N VAL A 86 -55.80 -56.79 38.39
CA VAL A 86 -55.90 -55.34 38.14
C VAL A 86 -55.87 -55.10 36.63
N ILE A 87 -56.55 -54.07 36.15
CA ILE A 87 -56.40 -53.58 34.78
C ILE A 87 -55.61 -52.27 34.86
N ASP A 88 -54.31 -52.34 34.55
CA ASP A 88 -53.39 -51.22 34.77
C ASP A 88 -52.61 -50.78 33.52
N SER A 89 -52.80 -51.46 32.39
CA SER A 89 -52.20 -51.05 31.12
C SER A 89 -53.05 -51.35 29.89
N GLY A 90 -52.78 -50.63 28.80
CA GLY A 90 -53.44 -50.83 27.51
C GLY A 90 -53.17 -52.19 26.85
N ARG A 91 -52.28 -53.01 27.42
CA ARG A 91 -52.10 -54.42 27.01
C ARG A 91 -53.28 -55.30 27.41
N GLU A 92 -54.04 -54.87 28.41
CA GLU A 92 -55.20 -55.57 28.97
C GLU A 92 -56.52 -55.02 28.44
N LEU A 93 -56.46 -53.86 27.76
CA LEU A 93 -57.54 -53.37 26.92
C LEU A 93 -57.51 -54.06 25.54
N PHE A 94 -58.62 -54.03 24.81
CA PHE A 94 -58.69 -54.48 23.41
C PHE A 94 -58.50 -53.30 22.46
N GLY A 95 -57.31 -53.11 21.89
CA GLY A 95 -56.97 -51.96 21.05
C GLY A 95 -55.64 -52.10 20.32
N ASN A 96 -55.06 -50.98 19.86
CA ASN A 96 -53.81 -50.97 19.11
C ASN A 96 -52.56 -51.35 19.93
N ASN A 97 -52.65 -51.36 21.26
CA ASN A 97 -51.56 -51.81 22.14
C ASN A 97 -51.71 -53.26 22.62
N THR A 98 -52.81 -53.94 22.27
CA THR A 98 -52.99 -55.36 22.56
C THR A 98 -52.01 -56.20 21.74
N LEU A 99 -51.33 -57.15 22.39
CA LEU A 99 -50.46 -58.10 21.71
C LEU A 99 -51.27 -59.29 21.17
N LEU A 100 -51.09 -59.57 19.89
CA LEU A 100 -51.59 -60.76 19.22
C LEU A 100 -50.77 -62.00 19.64
N GLN A 101 -51.25 -63.20 19.35
CA GLN A 101 -50.50 -64.45 19.59
C GLN A 101 -49.12 -64.47 18.90
N SER A 102 -48.93 -63.70 17.83
CA SER A 102 -47.64 -63.52 17.14
C SER A 102 -46.61 -62.74 17.97
N GLY A 103 -47.04 -62.01 19.00
CA GLY A 103 -46.24 -61.03 19.73
C GLY A 103 -46.20 -59.64 19.08
N GLU A 104 -46.85 -59.44 17.93
CA GLU A 104 -47.02 -58.13 17.31
C GLU A 104 -48.22 -57.38 17.92
N ARG A 105 -48.17 -56.05 17.92
CA ARG A 105 -49.32 -55.20 18.30
C ARG A 105 -50.45 -55.33 17.28
N ALA A 106 -51.69 -55.40 17.75
CA ALA A 106 -52.86 -55.40 16.89
C ALA A 106 -52.99 -54.05 16.15
N ALA A 107 -53.49 -54.08 14.91
CA ALA A 107 -53.75 -52.86 14.16
C ALA A 107 -55.00 -52.10 14.67
N ASN A 108 -55.87 -52.80 15.40
CA ASN A 108 -57.05 -52.29 16.13
C ASN A 108 -57.55 -53.40 17.07
N GLY A 109 -58.37 -53.04 18.04
CA GLY A 109 -58.95 -53.92 19.06
C GLY A 109 -59.84 -55.03 18.50
N TYR A 110 -60.55 -54.83 17.38
CA TYR A 110 -61.34 -55.93 16.79
C TYR A 110 -60.46 -57.03 16.21
N GLN A 111 -59.27 -56.68 15.71
CA GLN A 111 -58.28 -57.68 15.31
C GLN A 111 -57.83 -58.53 16.50
N ALA A 112 -57.61 -57.89 17.66
CA ALA A 112 -57.27 -58.61 18.89
C ALA A 112 -58.43 -59.46 19.41
N LEU A 113 -59.66 -58.96 19.31
CA LEU A 113 -60.87 -59.68 19.72
C LEU A 113 -61.11 -60.93 18.86
N LYS A 114 -60.85 -60.84 17.56
CA LYS A 114 -61.02 -61.96 16.61
C LYS A 114 -60.13 -63.17 16.88
N GLU A 115 -58.99 -63.01 17.58
CA GLU A 115 -58.15 -64.16 17.98
C GLU A 115 -58.79 -65.01 19.09
N LEU A 116 -59.82 -64.48 19.76
CA LEU A 116 -60.53 -65.16 20.84
C LEU A 116 -61.75 -65.96 20.37
N ASP A 117 -62.14 -65.81 19.10
CA ASP A 117 -63.23 -66.57 18.45
C ASP A 117 -62.69 -67.95 18.04
N GLU A 118 -62.82 -68.93 18.94
CA GLU A 118 -62.24 -70.27 18.78
C GLU A 118 -62.99 -71.09 17.73
N ASN A 119 -64.29 -70.83 17.59
CA ASN A 119 -65.19 -71.59 16.73
C ASN A 119 -65.30 -70.97 15.30
N GLN A 120 -64.83 -69.73 15.13
CA GLN A 120 -64.80 -68.92 13.89
C GLN A 120 -66.19 -68.58 13.34
N ASP A 121 -67.18 -68.36 14.21
CA ASP A 121 -68.54 -67.98 13.81
C ASP A 121 -68.74 -66.46 13.67
N GLY A 122 -67.73 -65.65 14.00
CA GLY A 122 -67.72 -64.19 13.84
C GLY A 122 -68.23 -63.43 15.06
N VAL A 123 -68.52 -64.11 16.17
CA VAL A 123 -68.85 -63.49 17.46
C VAL A 123 -68.02 -64.12 18.58
N ILE A 124 -67.90 -63.40 19.69
CA ILE A 124 -67.44 -63.95 20.97
C ILE A 124 -68.69 -64.21 21.80
N ASP A 125 -68.94 -65.46 22.19
CA ASP A 125 -70.06 -65.85 23.04
C ASP A 125 -69.71 -67.00 24.02
N HIS A 126 -70.69 -67.51 24.76
CA HIS A 126 -70.52 -68.62 25.72
C HIS A 126 -69.94 -69.93 25.13
N LEU A 127 -69.84 -70.06 23.81
CA LEU A 127 -69.20 -71.18 23.12
C LEU A 127 -67.67 -71.01 23.04
N ASP A 128 -67.14 -69.81 23.29
CA ASP A 128 -65.71 -69.52 23.29
C ASP A 128 -65.11 -69.58 24.69
N SER A 129 -63.95 -70.25 24.84
CA SER A 129 -63.30 -70.38 26.16
C SER A 129 -62.85 -69.04 26.76
N ALA A 130 -62.73 -68.01 25.94
CA ALA A 130 -62.37 -66.66 26.35
C ALA A 130 -63.51 -65.91 27.05
N TRP A 131 -64.78 -66.28 26.85
CA TRP A 131 -65.94 -65.54 27.38
C TRP A 131 -65.85 -65.24 28.88
N GLN A 132 -65.47 -66.24 29.69
CA GLN A 132 -65.39 -66.10 31.15
C GLN A 132 -64.21 -65.25 31.65
N LYS A 133 -63.30 -64.85 30.75
CA LYS A 133 -62.12 -64.03 31.07
C LYS A 133 -62.29 -62.57 30.65
N LEU A 134 -63.33 -62.28 29.87
CA LEU A 134 -63.63 -60.92 29.41
C LEU A 134 -64.51 -60.22 30.44
N GLN A 135 -64.21 -58.94 30.65
CA GLN A 135 -64.96 -58.06 31.55
C GLN A 135 -65.23 -56.73 30.84
N ILE A 136 -66.19 -55.99 31.35
CA ILE A 136 -66.41 -54.57 31.03
C ILE A 136 -65.91 -53.75 32.21
N TRP A 137 -65.04 -52.79 31.94
CA TRP A 137 -64.62 -51.78 32.91
C TRP A 137 -65.43 -50.50 32.69
N GLN A 138 -66.33 -50.20 33.64
CA GLN A 138 -67.11 -48.97 33.67
C GLN A 138 -66.52 -48.02 34.72
N ASP A 139 -65.61 -47.15 34.28
CA ASP A 139 -64.90 -46.18 35.12
C ASP A 139 -65.84 -45.02 35.50
N SER A 140 -66.38 -45.05 36.72
CA SER A 140 -67.46 -44.17 37.14
C SER A 140 -66.99 -42.76 37.49
N ASN A 141 -65.70 -42.58 37.79
CA ASN A 141 -65.10 -41.29 38.15
C ASN A 141 -64.10 -40.79 37.10
N SER A 142 -63.90 -41.56 36.03
CA SER A 142 -62.98 -41.26 34.92
C SER A 142 -61.55 -40.99 35.42
N ASN A 143 -61.09 -41.69 36.45
CA ASN A 143 -59.74 -41.49 37.00
C ASN A 143 -58.67 -42.39 36.33
N GLY A 144 -59.08 -43.34 35.48
CA GLY A 144 -58.17 -44.27 34.80
C GLY A 144 -57.61 -45.36 35.71
N GLN A 145 -58.22 -45.63 36.86
CA GLN A 145 -57.85 -46.69 37.80
C GLN A 145 -59.07 -47.54 38.13
N VAL A 146 -58.89 -48.85 38.23
CA VAL A 146 -59.99 -49.74 38.60
C VAL A 146 -60.34 -49.56 40.08
N ASP A 147 -61.52 -49.03 40.36
CA ASP A 147 -62.08 -48.96 41.71
C ASP A 147 -62.99 -50.17 42.05
N GLU A 148 -63.28 -50.36 43.34
CA GLU A 148 -64.12 -51.47 43.81
C GLU A 148 -65.53 -51.39 43.18
N GLY A 149 -65.87 -52.37 42.33
CA GLY A 149 -67.18 -52.51 41.70
C GLY A 149 -67.26 -52.08 40.23
N GLU A 150 -66.16 -51.58 39.64
CA GLU A 150 -66.15 -51.08 38.26
C GLU A 150 -65.92 -52.17 37.20
N LEU A 151 -65.43 -53.35 37.60
CA LEU A 151 -65.26 -54.50 36.70
C LEU A 151 -66.48 -55.42 36.74
N LEU A 152 -67.20 -55.47 35.63
CA LEU A 152 -68.40 -56.28 35.44
C LEU A 152 -68.10 -57.46 34.50
N SER A 153 -68.57 -58.67 34.83
CA SER A 153 -68.54 -59.77 33.87
C SER A 153 -69.52 -59.53 32.71
N LEU A 154 -69.26 -60.11 31.53
CA LEU A 154 -70.17 -59.98 30.38
C LEU A 154 -71.60 -60.48 30.68
N ASP A 155 -71.74 -61.46 31.58
CA ASP A 155 -73.04 -61.96 32.01
C ASP A 155 -73.80 -60.95 32.91
N GLU A 156 -73.07 -60.17 33.72
CA GLU A 156 -73.64 -59.14 34.62
C GLU A 156 -74.11 -57.91 33.85
N THR A 157 -73.48 -57.57 32.72
CA THR A 157 -73.90 -56.46 31.85
C THR A 157 -75.09 -56.81 30.97
N GLY A 158 -75.44 -58.09 30.82
CA GLY A 158 -76.56 -58.55 29.98
C GLY A 158 -76.21 -58.74 28.51
N ILE A 159 -74.92 -58.71 28.16
CA ILE A 159 -74.42 -58.98 26.81
C ILE A 159 -74.52 -60.49 26.55
N ALA A 160 -74.99 -60.88 25.36
CA ALA A 160 -75.07 -62.27 24.92
C ALA A 160 -73.98 -62.65 23.91
N SER A 161 -73.55 -61.71 23.07
CA SER A 161 -72.39 -61.89 22.18
C SER A 161 -71.79 -60.56 21.73
N ILE A 162 -70.50 -60.55 21.42
CA ILE A 162 -69.76 -59.40 20.88
C ILE A 162 -69.26 -59.74 19.47
N GLY A 163 -69.59 -58.93 18.47
CA GLY A 163 -69.15 -59.15 17.09
C GLY A 163 -67.65 -58.90 16.90
N THR A 164 -66.97 -59.79 16.17
CA THR A 164 -65.54 -59.64 15.84
C THR A 164 -65.29 -58.94 14.50
N ASP A 165 -66.34 -58.79 13.68
CA ASP A 165 -66.31 -58.00 12.44
C ASP A 165 -66.69 -56.53 12.70
N TYR A 166 -66.13 -55.62 11.89
CA TYR A 166 -66.28 -54.18 12.07
C TYR A 166 -66.41 -53.42 10.74
N THR A 167 -66.86 -52.16 10.82
CA THR A 167 -66.83 -51.19 9.73
C THR A 167 -65.92 -50.01 10.06
N ASN A 168 -65.10 -49.58 9.10
CA ASN A 168 -64.25 -48.39 9.29
C ASN A 168 -65.08 -47.11 9.29
N SER A 169 -64.75 -46.21 10.22
CA SER A 169 -65.35 -44.90 10.40
C SER A 169 -64.27 -43.81 10.39
N LYS A 170 -64.68 -42.56 10.14
CA LYS A 170 -63.84 -41.36 10.25
C LYS A 170 -64.44 -40.35 11.23
N TYR A 171 -65.35 -40.81 12.09
CA TYR A 171 -66.02 -39.98 13.07
C TYR A 171 -65.02 -39.56 14.15
N ILE A 172 -65.02 -38.28 14.47
CA ILE A 172 -64.29 -37.68 15.58
C ILE A 172 -65.37 -37.01 16.44
N ASP A 173 -65.40 -37.32 17.74
CA ASP A 173 -66.36 -36.71 18.65
C ASP A 173 -65.97 -35.28 19.08
N ASN A 174 -66.81 -34.64 19.88
CA ASN A 174 -66.59 -33.26 20.31
C ASN A 174 -65.40 -33.12 21.29
N GLN A 175 -64.90 -34.24 21.82
CA GLN A 175 -63.77 -34.36 22.71
C GLN A 175 -62.47 -34.63 21.94
N SER A 176 -62.55 -34.64 20.60
CA SER A 176 -61.46 -34.88 19.66
C SER A 176 -60.95 -36.34 19.64
N ASN A 177 -61.67 -37.29 20.21
CA ASN A 177 -61.32 -38.71 20.15
C ASN A 177 -61.89 -39.34 18.86
N THR A 178 -61.14 -40.23 18.21
CA THR A 178 -61.47 -40.75 16.87
C THR A 178 -62.07 -42.15 16.94
N HIS A 179 -63.31 -42.33 16.49
CA HIS A 179 -64.00 -43.62 16.44
C HIS A 179 -63.69 -44.31 15.10
N LYS A 180 -62.60 -45.11 15.03
CA LYS A 180 -62.06 -45.62 13.76
C LYS A 180 -62.71 -46.90 13.27
N GLN A 181 -63.15 -47.78 14.17
CA GLN A 181 -63.91 -48.98 13.80
C GLN A 181 -65.19 -49.07 14.64
N THR A 182 -66.30 -49.48 14.03
CA THR A 182 -67.55 -49.74 14.74
C THR A 182 -68.04 -51.15 14.48
N GLY A 183 -68.43 -51.84 15.55
CA GLY A 183 -68.94 -53.20 15.57
C GLY A 183 -70.33 -53.25 16.20
N LYS A 184 -70.76 -54.46 16.55
CA LYS A 184 -72.08 -54.70 17.15
C LYS A 184 -71.98 -55.66 18.31
N ILE A 185 -72.87 -55.49 19.28
CA ILE A 185 -73.14 -56.48 20.32
C ILE A 185 -74.58 -56.95 20.22
N THR A 186 -74.85 -58.14 20.78
CA THR A 186 -76.22 -58.66 20.95
C THR A 186 -76.51 -58.80 22.43
N TRP A 187 -77.63 -58.28 22.89
CA TRP A 187 -78.10 -58.38 24.27
C TRP A 187 -78.86 -59.70 24.49
N GLN A 188 -78.99 -60.15 25.74
CA GLN A 188 -79.72 -61.39 26.10
C GLN A 188 -81.21 -61.38 25.69
N ASP A 189 -81.82 -60.21 25.49
CA ASP A 189 -83.19 -60.08 24.99
C ASP A 189 -83.30 -60.18 23.45
N GLY A 190 -82.16 -60.31 22.76
CA GLY A 190 -82.04 -60.42 21.30
C GLY A 190 -81.96 -59.08 20.56
N SER A 191 -81.99 -57.94 21.26
CA SER A 191 -81.73 -56.63 20.67
C SER A 191 -80.22 -56.44 20.37
N THR A 192 -79.89 -55.49 19.48
CA THR A 192 -78.50 -55.22 19.07
C THR A 192 -78.05 -53.86 19.60
N GLY A 193 -76.88 -53.80 20.25
CA GLY A 193 -76.19 -52.57 20.67
C GLY A 193 -74.94 -52.27 19.83
N GLN A 194 -74.25 -51.19 20.16
CA GLN A 194 -73.06 -50.73 19.46
C GLN A 194 -71.77 -51.06 20.24
N SER A 195 -70.68 -51.26 19.51
CA SER A 195 -69.32 -51.17 20.05
C SER A 195 -68.46 -50.36 19.10
N ALA A 196 -67.40 -49.72 19.62
CA ALA A 196 -66.48 -48.94 18.80
C ALA A 196 -65.03 -49.06 19.30
N ASP A 197 -64.10 -49.12 18.37
CA ASP A 197 -62.67 -48.93 18.60
C ASP A 197 -62.37 -47.42 18.56
N VAL A 198 -62.17 -46.84 19.74
CA VAL A 198 -62.03 -45.40 19.93
C VAL A 198 -60.57 -45.08 20.20
N TRP A 199 -60.00 -44.20 19.39
CA TRP A 199 -58.62 -43.75 19.48
C TRP A 199 -58.60 -42.45 20.28
N PHE A 200 -58.23 -42.56 21.56
CA PHE A 200 -58.10 -41.43 22.47
C PHE A 200 -56.88 -40.59 22.13
N ASN A 201 -57.03 -39.27 22.17
CA ASN A 201 -55.87 -38.38 22.20
C ASN A 201 -55.11 -38.56 23.51
N SER A 202 -53.79 -38.63 23.44
CA SER A 202 -52.86 -38.85 24.55
C SER A 202 -51.66 -37.92 24.40
N ASN A 203 -51.09 -37.50 25.53
CA ASN A 203 -49.91 -36.64 25.58
C ASN A 203 -48.79 -37.39 26.29
N LYS A 204 -47.98 -38.10 25.49
CA LYS A 204 -46.92 -38.96 26.02
C LYS A 204 -45.87 -38.20 26.81
N GLY A 205 -45.56 -36.96 26.45
CA GLY A 205 -44.62 -36.16 27.22
C GLY A 205 -45.21 -35.57 28.51
N ASN A 206 -46.52 -35.69 28.77
CA ASN A 206 -47.12 -35.41 30.08
C ASN A 206 -47.62 -36.72 30.69
N SER A 207 -46.71 -37.40 31.35
CA SER A 207 -46.93 -38.72 31.93
C SER A 207 -46.56 -38.72 33.42
N ARG A 208 -46.89 -39.82 34.09
CA ARG A 208 -46.52 -40.08 35.48
C ARG A 208 -45.96 -41.48 35.58
N TYR A 209 -44.79 -41.60 36.19
CA TYR A 209 -44.26 -42.91 36.52
C TYR A 209 -45.15 -43.56 37.60
N ILE A 210 -45.74 -44.71 37.29
CA ILE A 210 -46.67 -45.43 38.17
C ILE A 210 -46.05 -46.70 38.80
N GLY A 211 -44.76 -46.94 38.59
CA GLY A 211 -44.07 -48.09 39.18
C GLY A 211 -43.85 -47.98 40.69
N GLU A 212 -43.97 -49.08 41.42
CA GLU A 212 -43.66 -49.15 42.85
C GLU A 212 -42.14 -49.00 43.11
N VAL A 213 -41.73 -47.89 43.74
CA VAL A 213 -40.31 -47.60 44.06
C VAL A 213 -40.17 -47.00 45.46
N TYR A 214 -39.22 -47.52 46.24
CA TYR A 214 -38.85 -46.97 47.54
C TYR A 214 -37.75 -45.92 47.42
N ILE A 215 -38.01 -44.69 47.87
CA ILE A 215 -37.04 -43.59 47.91
C ILE A 215 -36.44 -43.49 49.33
N PRO A 216 -35.11 -43.70 49.52
CA PRO A 216 -34.44 -43.50 50.80
C PRO A 216 -34.44 -42.03 51.25
N GLU A 217 -34.42 -41.79 52.56
CA GLU A 217 -34.41 -40.42 53.14
C GLU A 217 -33.25 -39.56 52.63
N ALA A 218 -32.07 -40.15 52.46
CA ALA A 218 -30.89 -39.43 51.98
C ALA A 218 -31.06 -38.85 50.56
N LEU A 219 -31.92 -39.44 49.72
CA LEU A 219 -32.21 -38.88 48.40
C LEU A 219 -33.22 -37.72 48.47
N ARG A 220 -34.05 -37.64 49.51
CA ARG A 220 -35.03 -36.56 49.69
C ARG A 220 -34.37 -35.21 50.00
N GLU A 221 -33.15 -35.25 50.52
CA GLU A 221 -32.32 -34.07 50.82
C GLU A 221 -31.53 -33.57 49.58
N LEU A 222 -31.52 -34.33 48.48
CA LEU A 222 -30.91 -33.90 47.22
C LEU A 222 -31.93 -33.15 46.35
N PRO A 223 -31.47 -32.30 45.40
CA PRO A 223 -32.36 -31.58 44.50
C PRO A 223 -33.40 -32.48 43.83
N TYR A 224 -34.63 -31.99 43.73
CA TYR A 224 -35.74 -32.68 43.08
C TYR A 224 -36.03 -32.02 41.74
N ILE A 225 -36.22 -32.84 40.70
CA ILE A 225 -36.73 -32.40 39.40
C ILE A 225 -37.79 -33.39 38.94
N ARG A 226 -38.93 -32.87 38.51
CA ARG A 226 -40.02 -33.66 37.93
C ARG A 226 -39.59 -34.20 36.56
N GLY A 227 -39.89 -35.46 36.28
CA GLY A 227 -39.66 -36.09 34.97
C GLY A 227 -40.76 -35.77 33.95
N PHE A 228 -40.44 -35.97 32.67
CA PHE A 228 -41.37 -35.84 31.53
C PHE A 228 -41.27 -37.06 30.63
N GLY A 229 -42.36 -37.41 29.94
CA GLY A 229 -42.33 -38.55 29.03
C GLY A 229 -41.97 -39.85 29.74
N ASN A 230 -40.94 -40.52 29.27
CA ASN A 230 -40.41 -41.73 29.88
C ASN A 230 -39.23 -41.44 30.83
N LEU A 231 -39.00 -40.18 31.21
CA LEU A 231 -38.10 -39.83 32.32
C LEU A 231 -38.88 -39.90 33.63
N ALA A 232 -38.45 -40.77 34.54
CA ALA A 232 -38.95 -40.76 35.91
C ALA A 232 -38.42 -39.53 36.66
N ASP A 233 -39.13 -39.09 37.70
CA ASP A 233 -38.66 -38.03 38.60
C ASP A 233 -37.24 -38.31 39.10
N LEU A 234 -36.44 -37.25 39.28
CA LEU A 234 -35.01 -37.37 39.54
C LEU A 234 -34.71 -38.25 40.77
N HIS A 235 -35.50 -38.14 41.84
CA HIS A 235 -35.36 -39.00 43.03
C HIS A 235 -35.65 -40.47 42.75
N ILE A 236 -36.65 -40.77 41.91
CA ILE A 236 -36.96 -42.13 41.47
C ILE A 236 -35.79 -42.66 40.65
N ALA A 237 -35.28 -41.88 39.70
CA ALA A 237 -34.15 -42.26 38.86
C ALA A 237 -32.87 -42.50 39.68
N MET A 238 -32.54 -41.62 40.64
CA MET A 238 -31.38 -41.80 41.54
C MET A 238 -31.51 -43.06 42.40
N SER A 239 -32.73 -43.41 42.85
CA SER A 239 -32.94 -44.64 43.63
C SER A 239 -32.62 -45.92 42.86
N GLN A 240 -32.64 -45.85 41.52
CA GLN A 240 -32.36 -46.95 40.61
C GLN A 240 -30.99 -46.84 39.92
N ASN A 241 -30.39 -45.64 39.90
CA ASN A 241 -29.12 -45.35 39.24
C ASN A 241 -28.11 -44.66 40.19
N SER A 242 -27.17 -45.45 40.71
CA SER A 242 -26.11 -44.95 41.62
C SER A 242 -25.09 -44.01 40.97
N GLU A 243 -24.97 -44.01 39.63
CA GLU A 243 -24.11 -43.07 38.91
C GLU A 243 -24.75 -41.68 38.87
N LEU A 244 -26.06 -41.62 38.56
CA LEU A 244 -26.83 -40.38 38.60
C LEU A 244 -26.79 -39.74 39.98
N GLN A 245 -26.97 -40.54 41.05
CA GLN A 245 -26.86 -40.04 42.43
C GLN A 245 -25.51 -39.33 42.68
N LYS A 246 -24.39 -39.94 42.26
CA LYS A 246 -23.05 -39.34 42.46
C LYS A 246 -22.86 -38.07 41.67
N LEU A 247 -23.37 -38.01 40.44
CA LEU A 247 -23.27 -36.80 39.61
C LEU A 247 -24.05 -35.64 40.24
N ILE A 248 -25.24 -35.90 40.80
CA ILE A 248 -26.01 -34.91 41.55
C ILE A 248 -25.29 -34.49 42.84
N GLU A 249 -24.76 -35.44 43.62
CA GLU A 249 -23.97 -35.12 44.82
C GLU A 249 -22.73 -34.26 44.50
N MET A 250 -22.04 -34.55 43.39
CA MET A 250 -20.92 -33.75 42.89
C MET A 250 -21.38 -32.34 42.53
N TYR A 251 -22.47 -32.21 41.78
CA TYR A 251 -23.02 -30.91 41.40
C TYR A 251 -23.46 -30.08 42.61
N VAL A 252 -24.09 -30.70 43.61
CA VAL A 252 -24.47 -30.01 44.86
C VAL A 252 -23.24 -29.51 45.62
N SER A 253 -22.15 -30.28 45.62
CA SER A 253 -20.92 -29.88 46.31
C SER A 253 -20.16 -28.75 45.60
N GLU A 254 -20.17 -28.76 44.27
CA GLU A 254 -19.50 -27.79 43.41
C GLU A 254 -20.28 -27.70 42.08
N PRO A 255 -21.21 -26.73 41.95
CA PRO A 255 -22.00 -26.58 40.74
C PRO A 255 -21.11 -26.32 39.52
N GLN A 256 -21.22 -27.18 38.50
CA GLN A 256 -20.39 -27.12 37.29
C GLN A 256 -21.27 -27.47 36.08
N SER A 257 -21.41 -26.53 35.14
CA SER A 257 -22.22 -26.71 33.92
C SER A 257 -21.76 -27.91 33.07
N SER A 258 -20.48 -28.27 33.13
CA SER A 258 -19.94 -29.43 32.43
C SER A 258 -20.54 -30.77 32.89
N LEU A 259 -21.07 -30.85 34.12
CA LEU A 259 -21.70 -32.07 34.65
C LEU A 259 -23.15 -32.25 34.17
N ILE A 260 -23.81 -31.18 33.71
CA ILE A 260 -25.23 -31.20 33.35
C ILE A 260 -25.52 -32.21 32.25
N GLN A 261 -24.65 -32.26 31.24
CA GLN A 261 -24.81 -33.22 30.15
C GLN A 261 -24.71 -34.67 30.62
N ASP A 262 -23.73 -34.97 31.49
CA ASP A 262 -23.55 -36.32 32.04
C ASP A 262 -24.70 -36.70 32.99
N ILE A 263 -25.21 -35.74 33.78
CA ILE A 263 -26.40 -35.91 34.63
C ILE A 263 -27.60 -36.30 33.76
N ILE A 264 -27.86 -35.56 32.69
CA ILE A 264 -29.01 -35.81 31.81
C ILE A 264 -28.88 -37.15 31.09
N TYR A 265 -27.68 -37.53 30.64
CA TYR A 265 -27.43 -38.84 30.03
C TYR A 265 -27.63 -39.99 31.01
N ALA A 266 -27.14 -39.86 32.25
CA ALA A 266 -27.35 -40.85 33.29
C ALA A 266 -28.82 -40.94 33.71
N TRP A 267 -29.52 -39.81 33.72
CA TRP A 267 -30.95 -39.74 34.06
C TRP A 267 -31.83 -40.41 33.01
N ALA A 268 -31.57 -40.17 31.72
CA ALA A 268 -32.26 -40.85 30.62
C ALA A 268 -31.80 -42.32 30.42
N GLY A 269 -30.76 -42.77 31.12
CA GLY A 269 -30.22 -44.12 30.98
C GLY A 269 -29.49 -44.39 29.66
N VAL A 270 -28.94 -43.35 29.02
CA VAL A 270 -28.32 -43.43 27.68
C VAL A 270 -26.80 -43.27 27.70
N SER A 271 -26.18 -43.18 28.88
CA SER A 271 -24.73 -42.93 29.04
C SER A 271 -23.84 -43.88 28.23
N ASP A 272 -24.22 -45.16 28.14
CA ASP A 272 -23.48 -46.22 27.42
C ASP A 272 -23.77 -46.27 25.91
N MET A 273 -24.65 -45.41 25.38
CA MET A 273 -25.01 -45.38 23.97
C MET A 273 -23.88 -44.77 23.13
N ASP A 274 -23.53 -45.43 22.01
CA ASP A 274 -22.56 -44.89 21.05
C ASP A 274 -23.11 -43.57 20.45
N PRO A 275 -22.39 -42.43 20.59
CA PRO A 275 -22.80 -41.13 20.06
C PRO A 275 -23.13 -41.11 18.57
N LYS A 276 -22.64 -42.08 17.79
CA LYS A 276 -22.83 -42.15 16.33
C LYS A 276 -23.84 -43.19 15.89
N SER A 277 -24.45 -43.92 16.82
CA SER A 277 -25.40 -45.01 16.52
C SER A 277 -26.65 -44.55 15.75
N ARG A 278 -26.96 -43.24 15.80
CA ARG A 278 -28.12 -42.60 15.14
C ARG A 278 -27.73 -41.64 14.00
N GLY A 279 -26.54 -41.85 13.42
CA GLY A 279 -25.98 -41.01 12.36
C GLY A 279 -24.97 -39.97 12.86
N ASN A 280 -24.45 -39.13 11.97
CA ASN A 280 -23.40 -38.14 12.30
C ASN A 280 -23.92 -36.71 12.51
N ALA A 281 -25.22 -36.47 12.31
CA ALA A 281 -25.78 -35.12 12.35
C ALA A 281 -25.98 -34.60 13.79
N ILE A 282 -26.24 -35.50 14.74
CA ILE A 282 -26.44 -35.23 16.17
C ILE A 282 -25.80 -36.37 16.99
N ASP A 283 -25.41 -36.09 18.23
CA ASP A 283 -25.04 -37.14 19.17
C ASP A 283 -26.29 -37.98 19.48
N ALA A 284 -26.21 -39.28 19.25
CA ALA A 284 -27.30 -40.23 19.46
C ALA A 284 -27.89 -40.16 20.88
N ARG A 285 -27.06 -39.84 21.89
CA ARG A 285 -27.50 -39.68 23.28
C ARG A 285 -28.39 -38.46 23.47
N GLN A 286 -28.07 -37.34 22.81
CA GLN A 286 -28.90 -36.12 22.85
C GLN A 286 -30.28 -36.40 22.25
N LEU A 287 -30.31 -37.11 21.12
CA LEU A 287 -31.57 -37.52 20.50
C LEU A 287 -32.35 -38.46 21.43
N ALA A 288 -31.70 -39.48 21.99
CA ALA A 288 -32.34 -40.46 22.86
C ALA A 288 -32.86 -39.84 24.17
N VAL A 289 -32.18 -38.81 24.72
CA VAL A 289 -32.70 -38.02 25.84
C VAL A 289 -34.01 -37.34 25.45
N LEU A 290 -34.04 -36.64 24.31
CA LEU A 290 -35.27 -35.97 23.87
C LEU A 290 -36.38 -36.98 23.60
N GLU A 291 -36.09 -38.11 22.95
CA GLU A 291 -37.05 -39.20 22.73
C GLU A 291 -37.59 -39.76 24.06
N THR A 292 -36.74 -39.82 25.09
CA THR A 292 -37.16 -40.24 26.44
C THR A 292 -38.00 -39.15 27.10
N ALA A 293 -37.57 -37.88 27.05
CA ALA A 293 -38.27 -36.75 27.67
C ALA A 293 -39.64 -36.45 27.03
N THR A 294 -39.81 -36.78 25.75
CA THR A 294 -41.10 -36.65 25.05
C THR A 294 -41.95 -37.91 25.13
N GLY A 295 -41.36 -39.06 25.50
CA GLY A 295 -42.02 -40.36 25.46
C GLY A 295 -42.16 -40.93 24.04
N GLU A 296 -41.55 -40.31 23.03
CA GLU A 296 -41.72 -40.67 21.62
C GLU A 296 -40.40 -40.72 20.84
N GLY A 297 -40.24 -41.79 20.06
CA GLY A 297 -39.09 -41.95 19.16
C GLY A 297 -39.16 -41.03 17.94
N TYR A 298 -38.01 -40.52 17.51
CA TYR A 298 -37.91 -39.70 16.31
C TYR A 298 -38.13 -40.52 15.04
N ASN A 299 -38.94 -40.00 14.12
CA ASN A 299 -39.18 -40.61 12.82
C ASN A 299 -39.23 -39.55 11.70
N ASN A 300 -38.59 -39.84 10.56
CA ASN A 300 -38.64 -38.97 9.39
C ASN A 300 -39.29 -39.66 8.18
N LYS A 301 -39.90 -38.87 7.29
CA LYS A 301 -40.67 -39.37 6.13
C LYS A 301 -39.84 -40.02 5.01
N TYR A 302 -38.50 -39.96 5.06
CA TYR A 302 -37.63 -40.32 3.94
C TYR A 302 -36.79 -41.59 4.16
N ASN A 303 -36.31 -41.87 5.38
CA ASN A 303 -35.38 -42.97 5.63
C ASN A 303 -35.34 -43.51 7.08
N GLY A 304 -36.40 -43.34 7.86
CA GLY A 304 -36.54 -43.98 9.17
C GLY A 304 -36.12 -43.09 10.34
N GLN A 305 -35.52 -43.69 11.36
CA GLN A 305 -35.39 -43.11 12.70
C GLN A 305 -34.18 -42.15 12.92
N ASN A 306 -33.43 -41.77 11.87
CA ASN A 306 -32.23 -40.93 12.03
C ASN A 306 -32.46 -39.50 11.49
N PRO A 307 -32.07 -38.43 12.21
CA PRO A 307 -32.34 -37.06 11.78
C PRO A 307 -31.41 -36.59 10.64
N LEU A 308 -31.97 -35.79 9.72
CA LEU A 308 -31.21 -35.05 8.70
C LEU A 308 -30.67 -33.73 9.27
N ALA A 309 -29.70 -33.10 8.59
CA ALA A 309 -28.96 -31.92 9.10
C ALA A 309 -29.85 -30.77 9.62
N ASN A 310 -30.92 -30.39 8.91
CA ASN A 310 -31.79 -29.30 9.33
C ASN A 310 -32.62 -29.67 10.58
N ALA A 311 -33.10 -30.91 10.67
CA ALA A 311 -33.80 -31.39 11.86
C ALA A 311 -32.83 -31.53 13.05
N ALA A 312 -31.60 -31.97 12.80
CA ALA A 312 -30.57 -32.07 13.82
C ALA A 312 -30.21 -30.71 14.45
N LEU A 313 -30.30 -29.60 13.69
CA LEU A 313 -30.11 -28.26 14.24
C LEU A 313 -31.20 -27.90 15.27
N LEU A 314 -32.47 -28.17 14.94
CA LEU A 314 -33.59 -27.94 15.85
C LEU A 314 -33.52 -28.83 17.08
N LEU A 315 -33.18 -30.11 16.91
CA LEU A 315 -33.05 -31.07 18.00
C LEU A 315 -31.87 -30.74 18.93
N LYS A 316 -30.74 -30.25 18.41
CA LYS A 316 -29.63 -29.77 19.24
C LYS A 316 -30.02 -28.52 20.04
N LYS A 317 -30.77 -27.62 19.42
CA LYS A 317 -31.30 -26.43 20.10
C LYS A 317 -32.22 -26.85 21.26
N GLU A 318 -33.17 -27.73 20.99
CA GLU A 318 -34.08 -28.26 22.02
C GLU A 318 -33.33 -28.99 23.14
N PHE A 319 -32.33 -29.82 22.82
CA PHE A 319 -31.50 -30.47 23.85
C PHE A 319 -30.75 -29.46 24.72
N SER A 320 -30.24 -28.39 24.12
CA SER A 320 -29.52 -27.34 24.88
C SER A 320 -30.47 -26.55 25.78
N GLN A 321 -31.67 -26.27 25.30
CA GLN A 321 -32.75 -25.64 26.08
C GLN A 321 -33.19 -26.54 27.25
N PHE A 322 -33.33 -27.84 26.99
CA PHE A 322 -33.61 -28.83 28.03
C PHE A 322 -32.48 -28.89 29.07
N ALA A 323 -31.22 -28.87 28.64
CA ALA A 323 -30.08 -28.84 29.55
C ALA A 323 -30.06 -27.58 30.42
N GLY A 324 -30.30 -26.41 29.85
CA GLY A 324 -30.38 -25.14 30.59
C GLY A 324 -31.53 -25.13 31.62
N TYR A 325 -32.67 -25.73 31.28
CA TYR A 325 -33.76 -25.93 32.24
C TYR A 325 -33.32 -26.81 33.42
N ILE A 326 -32.67 -27.95 33.17
CA ILE A 326 -32.18 -28.83 34.24
C ILE A 326 -31.14 -28.14 35.12
N GLU A 327 -30.20 -27.42 34.52
CA GLU A 327 -29.21 -26.66 35.25
C GLU A 327 -29.84 -25.59 36.14
N ALA A 328 -30.79 -24.83 35.62
CA ALA A 328 -31.51 -23.83 36.39
C ALA A 328 -32.31 -24.44 37.55
N GLN A 329 -32.95 -25.59 37.34
CA GLN A 329 -33.64 -26.33 38.40
C GLN A 329 -32.68 -26.76 39.53
N LEU A 330 -31.46 -27.18 39.20
CA LEU A 330 -30.44 -27.54 40.19
C LEU A 330 -29.85 -26.31 40.88
N LEU A 331 -29.52 -25.24 40.15
CA LEU A 331 -28.97 -24.00 40.69
C LEU A 331 -29.95 -23.30 41.66
N ALA A 332 -31.25 -23.31 41.33
CA ALA A 332 -32.31 -22.79 42.18
C ALA A 332 -32.40 -23.51 43.53
N GLN A 333 -32.02 -24.79 43.59
CA GLN A 333 -32.03 -25.61 44.81
C GLN A 333 -30.65 -25.72 45.47
N THR A 334 -29.65 -25.00 44.97
CA THR A 334 -28.27 -25.05 45.48
C THR A 334 -27.71 -23.64 45.64
N GLN A 335 -27.09 -23.08 44.60
CA GLN A 335 -26.39 -21.78 44.67
C GLN A 335 -27.32 -20.59 44.94
N PHE A 336 -28.58 -20.69 44.53
CA PHE A 336 -29.59 -19.63 44.65
C PHE A 336 -30.76 -20.04 45.55
N GLU A 337 -30.58 -21.04 46.42
CA GLU A 337 -31.62 -21.57 47.30
C GLU A 337 -32.32 -20.45 48.11
N ASN A 338 -31.54 -19.58 48.75
CA ASN A 338 -32.08 -18.50 49.59
C ASN A 338 -32.89 -17.48 48.77
N GLU A 339 -32.46 -17.17 47.55
CA GLU A 339 -33.18 -16.26 46.67
C GLU A 339 -34.47 -16.90 46.16
N PHE A 340 -34.46 -18.18 45.80
CA PHE A 340 -35.66 -18.90 45.35
C PHE A 340 -36.64 -19.22 46.49
N GLU A 341 -36.21 -19.23 47.75
CA GLU A 341 -37.11 -19.30 48.92
C GLU A 341 -38.09 -18.11 49.02
N LEU A 342 -37.79 -16.98 48.36
CA LEU A 342 -38.71 -15.83 48.29
C LEU A 342 -39.97 -16.15 47.46
N ILE A 343 -39.93 -17.19 46.63
CA ILE A 343 -41.07 -17.66 45.83
C ILE A 343 -41.89 -18.64 46.68
N HIS A 344 -43.15 -18.31 46.93
CA HIS A 344 -43.99 -19.09 47.85
C HIS A 344 -45.43 -19.26 47.37
N PHE A 345 -46.15 -20.22 47.96
CA PHE A 345 -47.54 -20.53 47.63
C PHE A 345 -48.51 -19.79 48.56
N GLU A 346 -49.60 -19.28 48.00
CA GLU A 346 -50.70 -18.63 48.73
C GLU A 346 -52.05 -19.26 48.35
N LEU A 347 -52.98 -19.39 49.28
CA LEU A 347 -54.36 -19.78 48.92
C LEU A 347 -55.01 -18.67 48.06
N LYS A 348 -55.75 -19.08 47.02
CA LYS A 348 -56.64 -18.17 46.28
C LYS A 348 -57.71 -17.63 47.23
N ASP A 349 -58.10 -16.37 47.05
CA ASP A 349 -59.05 -15.67 47.95
C ASP A 349 -60.44 -16.34 48.03
N ASP A 350 -60.81 -17.11 47.00
CA ASP A 350 -62.08 -17.86 46.91
C ASP A 350 -61.98 -19.30 47.43
N LEU A 351 -60.81 -19.71 47.95
CA LEU A 351 -60.49 -21.06 48.40
C LEU A 351 -60.62 -22.13 47.29
N SER A 352 -60.69 -21.74 46.01
CA SER A 352 -60.74 -22.67 44.88
C SER A 352 -59.40 -23.39 44.65
N GLY A 353 -58.31 -22.90 45.24
CA GLY A 353 -57.00 -23.52 45.11
C GLY A 353 -55.86 -22.69 45.68
N VAL A 354 -54.66 -22.93 45.17
CA VAL A 354 -53.40 -22.28 45.57
C VAL A 354 -52.81 -21.56 44.35
N LYS A 355 -52.21 -20.37 44.54
CA LYS A 355 -51.45 -19.61 43.54
C LYS A 355 -49.97 -19.47 43.98
N ILE A 356 -49.08 -19.17 43.05
CA ILE A 356 -47.67 -18.86 43.35
C ILE A 356 -47.51 -17.33 43.46
N ASN A 357 -46.80 -16.85 44.48
CA ASN A 357 -46.47 -15.45 44.72
C ASN A 357 -44.97 -15.20 44.46
N PHE A 358 -44.67 -14.12 43.70
CA PHE A 358 -43.32 -13.67 43.34
C PHE A 358 -42.94 -12.31 43.94
N ASP A 359 -43.84 -11.60 44.62
CA ASP A 359 -43.69 -10.19 45.02
C ASP A 359 -42.34 -9.89 45.73
N ASP A 360 -41.97 -10.72 46.71
CA ASP A 360 -40.72 -10.56 47.47
C ASP A 360 -39.48 -10.85 46.63
N PHE A 361 -39.57 -11.81 45.69
CA PHE A 361 -38.53 -12.11 44.72
C PHE A 361 -38.34 -10.94 43.74
N GLU A 362 -39.43 -10.35 43.24
CA GLU A 362 -39.40 -9.19 42.34
C GLU A 362 -38.70 -8.00 43.00
N ALA A 363 -39.04 -7.72 44.26
CA ALA A 363 -38.45 -6.61 45.01
C ALA A 363 -36.95 -6.82 45.25
N HIS A 364 -36.50 -8.05 45.52
CA HIS A 364 -35.10 -8.37 45.68
C HIS A 364 -34.31 -8.17 44.38
N LEU A 365 -34.86 -8.65 43.25
CA LEU A 365 -34.26 -8.51 41.93
C LEU A 365 -34.08 -7.03 41.54
N ALA A 366 -35.10 -6.19 41.79
CA ALA A 366 -35.02 -4.75 41.54
C ALA A 366 -33.94 -4.04 42.38
N SER A 367 -33.65 -4.54 43.60
CA SER A 367 -32.55 -4.03 44.42
C SER A 367 -31.18 -4.38 43.84
N LEU A 368 -30.97 -5.65 43.45
CA LEU A 368 -29.71 -6.11 42.88
C LEU A 368 -29.36 -5.34 41.61
N LYS A 369 -30.35 -5.04 40.75
CA LYS A 369 -30.15 -4.25 39.52
C LYS A 369 -29.43 -2.92 39.75
N ASN A 370 -29.59 -2.31 40.93
CA ASN A 370 -28.98 -1.02 41.27
C ASN A 370 -27.71 -1.13 42.11
N THR A 371 -27.41 -2.30 42.67
CA THR A 371 -26.38 -2.47 43.72
C THR A 371 -25.32 -3.51 43.37
N ASP A 372 -25.70 -4.53 42.59
CA ASP A 372 -24.86 -5.63 42.16
C ASP A 372 -25.43 -6.19 40.84
N MET A 373 -25.07 -5.51 39.75
CA MET A 373 -25.57 -5.84 38.41
C MET A 373 -25.17 -7.26 37.99
N VAL A 374 -24.00 -7.73 38.42
CA VAL A 374 -23.53 -9.09 38.12
C VAL A 374 -24.43 -10.12 38.80
N ARG A 375 -24.70 -9.97 40.10
CA ARG A 375 -25.61 -10.89 40.82
C ARG A 375 -27.05 -10.81 40.31
N TYR A 376 -27.52 -9.62 39.91
CA TYR A 376 -28.82 -9.44 39.24
C TYR A 376 -28.93 -10.27 37.97
N LEU A 377 -27.93 -10.20 37.08
CA LEU A 377 -27.94 -10.94 35.81
C LEU A 377 -27.86 -12.45 36.04
N GLN A 378 -27.01 -12.90 36.97
CA GLN A 378 -26.90 -14.32 37.35
C GLN A 378 -28.25 -14.89 37.85
N LEU A 379 -28.88 -14.22 38.83
CA LEU A 379 -30.15 -14.67 39.41
C LEU A 379 -31.29 -14.61 38.39
N SER A 380 -31.34 -13.57 37.56
CA SER A 380 -32.34 -13.42 36.49
C SER A 380 -32.27 -14.57 35.48
N ASN A 381 -31.07 -15.01 35.11
CA ASN A 381 -30.87 -16.09 34.15
C ASN A 381 -31.26 -17.46 34.72
N VAL A 382 -30.90 -17.74 35.99
CA VAL A 382 -31.35 -18.97 36.65
C VAL A 382 -32.88 -18.99 36.76
N PHE A 383 -33.50 -17.87 37.09
CA PHE A 383 -34.97 -17.77 37.12
C PHE A 383 -35.61 -17.94 35.74
N TYR A 384 -35.00 -17.39 34.69
CA TYR A 384 -35.44 -17.58 33.31
C TYR A 384 -35.44 -19.06 32.93
N GLY A 385 -34.29 -19.73 33.08
CA GLY A 385 -34.16 -21.17 32.78
C GLY A 385 -35.08 -22.03 33.65
N TYR A 386 -35.33 -21.64 34.92
CA TYR A 386 -36.20 -22.36 35.83
C TYR A 386 -37.65 -22.44 35.32
N LEU A 387 -38.12 -21.39 34.64
CA LEU A 387 -39.49 -21.31 34.11
C LEU A 387 -39.66 -21.92 32.71
N GLU A 388 -38.58 -22.34 32.04
CA GLU A 388 -38.54 -22.63 30.59
C GLU A 388 -39.72 -23.49 30.10
N TYR A 389 -40.02 -24.60 30.79
CA TYR A 389 -41.13 -25.52 30.47
C TYR A 389 -42.35 -25.37 31.39
N SER A 390 -42.61 -24.17 31.90
CA SER A 390 -43.78 -23.83 32.73
C SER A 390 -44.66 -22.76 32.05
N PRO A 391 -45.47 -23.11 31.04
CA PRO A 391 -46.20 -22.15 30.21
C PRO A 391 -47.19 -21.27 30.99
N SER A 392 -47.75 -21.81 32.09
CA SER A 392 -48.67 -21.11 32.99
C SER A 392 -48.03 -19.96 33.78
N LEU A 393 -46.70 -19.82 33.72
CA LEU A 393 -45.92 -18.77 34.39
C LEU A 393 -45.23 -17.82 33.39
N ASN A 394 -45.56 -17.88 32.10
CA ASN A 394 -44.96 -17.03 31.07
C ASN A 394 -45.17 -15.52 31.33
N ASP A 395 -46.29 -15.14 31.95
CA ASP A 395 -46.60 -13.73 32.26
C ASP A 395 -45.69 -13.16 33.36
N VAL A 396 -45.15 -14.00 34.25
CA VAL A 396 -44.22 -13.61 35.33
C VAL A 396 -42.91 -13.07 34.73
N ARG A 397 -42.48 -13.63 33.59
CA ARG A 397 -41.25 -13.22 32.88
C ARG A 397 -41.32 -11.77 32.42
N GLN A 398 -42.46 -11.35 31.86
CA GLN A 398 -42.65 -9.99 31.35
C GLN A 398 -42.77 -8.94 32.47
N ASN A 399 -43.38 -9.32 33.60
CA ASN A 399 -43.62 -8.40 34.72
C ASN A 399 -42.34 -8.04 35.48
N LEU A 400 -41.34 -8.94 35.51
CA LEU A 400 -40.08 -8.76 36.22
C LEU A 400 -39.05 -7.87 35.51
N GLY A 401 -39.31 -7.44 34.26
CA GLY A 401 -38.39 -6.59 33.50
C GLY A 401 -37.04 -7.23 33.19
N ILE A 402 -36.96 -8.57 33.26
CA ILE A 402 -35.83 -9.37 32.78
C ILE A 402 -35.89 -9.32 31.25
N PRO A 403 -34.90 -8.75 30.55
CA PRO A 403 -34.95 -8.63 29.10
C PRO A 403 -35.04 -10.02 28.48
N ALA A 404 -36.16 -10.29 27.81
CA ALA A 404 -36.51 -11.63 27.34
C ALA A 404 -35.60 -12.18 26.22
N GLU A 405 -34.67 -11.38 25.70
CA GLU A 405 -34.10 -11.66 24.38
C GLU A 405 -32.57 -11.92 24.41
N ASN A 406 -31.71 -11.19 25.14
CA ASN A 406 -30.28 -11.17 24.79
C ASN A 406 -29.24 -10.97 25.93
N THR A 407 -29.40 -11.63 27.07
CA THR A 407 -28.31 -11.70 28.08
C THR A 407 -27.48 -12.97 27.86
N PHE A 408 -26.20 -12.83 27.53
CA PHE A 408 -25.26 -13.93 27.32
C PHE A 408 -24.19 -13.91 28.40
N ILE A 409 -24.12 -14.98 29.21
CA ILE A 409 -23.09 -15.14 30.25
C ILE A 409 -22.17 -16.28 29.81
N GLY A 410 -20.87 -15.98 29.83
CA GLY A 410 -19.78 -16.94 29.67
C GLY A 410 -19.62 -17.82 30.90
N SER A 411 -18.59 -18.63 30.85
CA SER A 411 -18.17 -19.58 31.85
C SER A 411 -16.81 -19.15 32.40
N ARG A 412 -16.20 -19.97 33.27
CA ARG A 412 -14.86 -19.67 33.81
C ARG A 412 -13.71 -20.08 32.88
N VAL A 413 -13.96 -20.17 31.57
CA VAL A 413 -12.94 -20.48 30.55
C VAL A 413 -13.08 -19.52 29.38
N ASN A 414 -12.09 -19.48 28.49
CA ASN A 414 -12.12 -18.61 27.32
C ASN A 414 -13.36 -18.85 26.43
N ASP A 415 -14.24 -17.87 26.39
CA ASP A 415 -15.51 -17.92 25.70
C ASP A 415 -15.56 -17.02 24.46
N VAL A 416 -16.51 -17.35 23.57
CA VAL A 416 -16.85 -16.51 22.42
C VAL A 416 -18.34 -16.22 22.49
N LEU A 417 -18.68 -15.04 22.97
CA LEU A 417 -20.06 -14.58 23.14
C LEU A 417 -20.44 -13.68 21.98
N ARG A 418 -21.61 -13.93 21.40
CA ARG A 418 -22.14 -13.15 20.27
C ARG A 418 -23.57 -12.75 20.55
N GLY A 419 -23.80 -11.46 20.62
CA GLY A 419 -25.11 -10.85 20.66
C GLY A 419 -25.82 -10.92 19.31
N SER A 420 -27.03 -10.40 19.34
CA SER A 420 -28.02 -10.33 18.29
C SER A 420 -27.97 -8.98 17.56
N ALA A 421 -29.12 -8.48 17.11
CA ALA A 421 -29.30 -7.15 16.53
C ALA A 421 -30.12 -6.22 17.44
N GLY A 422 -30.32 -6.60 18.71
CA GLY A 422 -30.98 -5.80 19.74
C GLY A 422 -29.97 -5.32 20.78
N ASN A 423 -30.45 -4.65 21.83
CA ASN A 423 -29.59 -4.21 22.93
C ASN A 423 -29.26 -5.39 23.83
N ASP A 424 -28.00 -5.79 23.85
CA ASP A 424 -27.54 -7.03 24.45
C ASP A 424 -26.68 -6.77 25.69
N VAL A 425 -26.60 -7.76 26.57
CA VAL A 425 -25.71 -7.71 27.74
C VAL A 425 -24.83 -8.96 27.72
N LEU A 426 -23.53 -8.78 27.53
CA LEU A 426 -22.55 -9.85 27.41
C LEU A 426 -21.59 -9.80 28.61
N PHE A 427 -21.43 -10.93 29.30
CA PHE A 427 -20.55 -11.06 30.46
C PHE A 427 -19.61 -12.27 30.27
N GLY A 428 -18.30 -12.06 30.17
CA GLY A 428 -17.31 -13.13 29.92
C GLY A 428 -17.04 -14.03 31.14
N ASP A 429 -17.01 -13.43 32.34
CA ASP A 429 -16.65 -14.07 33.63
C ASP A 429 -15.14 -14.25 33.85
N GLU A 430 -14.60 -15.48 33.89
CA GLU A 430 -13.16 -15.70 34.01
C GLU A 430 -12.63 -16.30 32.70
N GLY A 431 -11.54 -15.78 32.14
CA GLY A 431 -11.00 -16.30 30.89
C GLY A 431 -10.46 -15.20 30.00
N ASN A 432 -9.84 -15.56 28.88
CA ASN A 432 -9.58 -14.57 27.82
C ASN A 432 -10.69 -14.70 26.78
N ASP A 433 -11.70 -13.86 26.92
CA ASP A 433 -12.97 -13.99 26.21
C ASP A 433 -13.03 -13.10 24.98
N SER A 434 -13.97 -13.41 24.08
CA SER A 434 -14.26 -12.60 22.90
C SER A 434 -15.75 -12.31 22.83
N LEU A 435 -16.11 -11.08 23.19
CA LEU A 435 -17.49 -10.60 23.25
C LEU A 435 -17.77 -9.73 22.02
N TYR A 436 -18.82 -10.08 21.29
CA TYR A 436 -19.30 -9.35 20.10
C TYR A 436 -20.76 -8.94 20.34
N GLY A 437 -21.04 -7.65 20.58
CA GLY A 437 -22.40 -7.14 20.85
C GLY A 437 -23.30 -7.24 19.62
N GLY A 438 -22.93 -6.61 18.51
CA GLY A 438 -23.65 -6.70 17.24
C GLY A 438 -24.26 -5.37 16.83
N ASN A 439 -25.58 -5.33 16.64
CA ASN A 439 -26.26 -4.04 16.47
C ASN A 439 -27.12 -3.81 17.71
N GLY A 440 -27.18 -2.59 18.22
CA GLY A 440 -27.89 -2.29 19.46
C GLY A 440 -27.02 -1.44 20.36
N ASN A 441 -27.61 -0.96 21.46
CA ASN A 441 -26.82 -0.32 22.52
C ASN A 441 -26.46 -1.41 23.53
N ASP A 442 -25.27 -1.96 23.39
CA ASP A 442 -24.85 -3.18 24.07
C ASP A 442 -24.04 -2.86 25.33
N VAL A 443 -24.09 -3.75 26.32
CA VAL A 443 -23.27 -3.68 27.53
C VAL A 443 -22.33 -4.88 27.56
N LEU A 444 -21.02 -4.63 27.46
CA LEU A 444 -19.99 -5.67 27.41
C LEU A 444 -19.14 -5.60 28.69
N VAL A 445 -19.02 -6.75 29.36
CA VAL A 445 -18.20 -6.92 30.56
C VAL A 445 -17.29 -8.12 30.33
N GLY A 446 -16.00 -7.89 30.13
CA GLY A 446 -15.03 -8.98 29.95
C GLY A 446 -14.98 -9.88 31.19
N GLY A 447 -14.74 -9.27 32.34
CA GLY A 447 -14.51 -9.99 33.59
C GLY A 447 -13.02 -10.08 33.85
N THR A 448 -12.53 -11.19 34.41
CA THR A 448 -11.09 -11.34 34.67
C THR A 448 -10.39 -12.09 33.54
N GLY A 449 -9.34 -11.48 32.98
CA GLY A 449 -8.45 -12.11 32.02
C GLY A 449 -7.84 -11.11 31.04
N ASN A 450 -7.82 -11.42 29.76
CA ASN A 450 -7.39 -10.46 28.73
C ASN A 450 -8.38 -10.58 27.57
N ASP A 451 -9.39 -9.74 27.61
CA ASP A 451 -10.59 -9.93 26.80
C ASP A 451 -10.55 -9.10 25.52
N TYR A 452 -11.29 -9.57 24.52
CA TYR A 452 -11.57 -8.83 23.29
C TYR A 452 -13.04 -8.44 23.27
N LEU A 453 -13.32 -7.14 23.26
CA LEU A 453 -14.67 -6.59 23.31
C LEU A 453 -14.94 -5.78 22.03
N GLU A 454 -16.00 -6.11 21.33
CA GLU A 454 -16.48 -5.41 20.13
C GLU A 454 -17.98 -5.16 20.30
N GLY A 455 -18.36 -3.94 20.69
CA GLY A 455 -19.75 -3.54 20.91
C GLY A 455 -20.53 -3.63 19.62
N GLY A 456 -20.02 -3.02 18.55
CA GLY A 456 -20.62 -3.10 17.24
C GLY A 456 -21.22 -1.76 16.83
N SER A 457 -22.46 -1.76 16.35
CA SER A 457 -23.15 -0.51 15.98
C SER A 457 -24.21 -0.14 16.99
N GLY A 458 -24.13 1.08 17.53
CA GLY A 458 -25.07 1.62 18.50
C GLY A 458 -24.34 2.49 19.49
N ASN A 459 -24.88 2.69 20.70
CA ASN A 459 -24.17 3.38 21.77
C ASN A 459 -23.86 2.36 22.86
N ASP A 460 -22.65 1.83 22.83
CA ASP A 460 -22.24 0.69 23.61
C ASP A 460 -21.55 1.11 24.91
N THR A 461 -21.61 0.25 25.92
CA THR A 461 -20.98 0.47 27.23
C THR A 461 -20.08 -0.70 27.58
N TYR A 462 -18.81 -0.41 27.78
CA TYR A 462 -17.80 -1.38 28.21
C TYR A 462 -17.51 -1.15 29.69
N LEU A 463 -17.61 -2.20 30.51
CA LEU A 463 -17.32 -2.10 31.94
C LEU A 463 -15.94 -2.68 32.24
N PHE A 464 -15.11 -1.94 32.98
CA PHE A 464 -13.77 -2.39 33.39
C PHE A 464 -13.50 -2.09 34.86
N ASN A 465 -13.08 -3.11 35.60
CA ASN A 465 -12.75 -3.07 37.02
C ASN A 465 -11.27 -3.38 37.26
N ARG A 466 -10.84 -3.16 38.51
CA ARG A 466 -9.48 -3.51 38.93
C ARG A 466 -9.37 -5.03 39.06
N GLY A 467 -8.34 -5.61 38.46
CA GLY A 467 -8.15 -7.05 38.37
C GLY A 467 -8.72 -7.71 37.11
N ASP A 468 -9.36 -6.94 36.23
CA ASP A 468 -9.93 -7.44 34.97
C ASP A 468 -8.82 -7.79 33.96
N GLY A 469 -7.62 -7.22 34.11
CA GLY A 469 -6.42 -7.58 33.32
C GLY A 469 -6.19 -6.67 32.11
N SER A 470 -5.75 -7.22 30.97
CA SER A 470 -5.34 -6.43 29.79
C SER A 470 -6.29 -6.62 28.61
N ASP A 471 -7.35 -5.82 28.58
CA ASP A 471 -8.42 -5.94 27.60
C ASP A 471 -8.18 -5.11 26.34
N THR A 472 -8.82 -5.52 25.25
CA THR A 472 -8.81 -4.83 23.97
C THR A 472 -10.24 -4.53 23.54
N ILE A 473 -10.53 -3.25 23.30
CA ILE A 473 -11.79 -2.80 22.72
C ILE A 473 -11.57 -2.47 21.24
N TYR A 474 -12.51 -2.87 20.40
CA TYR A 474 -12.52 -2.56 18.97
C TYR A 474 -13.87 -1.96 18.57
N GLU A 475 -13.89 -0.64 18.44
CA GLU A 475 -15.08 0.11 18.04
C GLU A 475 -15.30 0.09 16.54
N ILE A 476 -16.56 0.06 16.10
CA ILE A 476 -16.94 0.24 14.69
C ILE A 476 -17.91 1.42 14.47
N GLY A 477 -18.24 2.16 15.53
CA GLY A 477 -18.86 3.48 15.52
C GLY A 477 -20.10 3.57 16.42
N GLY A 478 -20.30 4.70 17.07
CA GLY A 478 -21.33 4.85 18.09
C GLY A 478 -21.17 6.13 18.90
N ASN A 479 -21.85 6.21 20.04
CA ASN A 479 -21.46 7.11 21.12
C ASN A 479 -21.23 6.24 22.35
N ASP A 480 -20.00 5.75 22.44
CA ASP A 480 -19.61 4.61 23.22
C ASP A 480 -18.91 5.05 24.51
N THR A 481 -19.08 4.25 25.56
CA THR A 481 -18.69 4.60 26.92
C THR A 481 -17.84 3.51 27.54
N LEU A 482 -16.65 3.87 28.01
CA LEU A 482 -15.92 3.02 28.96
C LEU A 482 -16.30 3.45 30.37
N GLN A 483 -16.95 2.56 31.10
CA GLN A 483 -17.32 2.77 32.49
C GLN A 483 -16.34 2.05 33.41
N LEU A 484 -15.66 2.81 34.26
CA LEU A 484 -14.70 2.28 35.23
C LEU A 484 -15.37 1.96 36.56
N GLY A 485 -14.95 0.84 37.16
CA GLY A 485 -15.48 0.33 38.43
C GLY A 485 -15.29 1.29 39.63
N PRO A 486 -16.01 1.05 40.75
CA PRO A 486 -16.07 1.96 41.90
C PRO A 486 -14.74 2.19 42.63
N ASP A 487 -13.78 1.27 42.50
CA ASP A 487 -12.46 1.36 43.13
C ASP A 487 -11.39 2.03 42.24
N ILE A 488 -11.80 2.59 41.11
CA ILE A 488 -10.92 3.29 40.16
C ILE A 488 -11.26 4.79 40.18
N THR A 489 -10.28 5.61 40.53
CA THR A 489 -10.40 7.08 40.59
C THR A 489 -9.57 7.74 39.48
N ALA A 490 -9.94 8.94 39.06
CA ALA A 490 -9.33 9.62 37.91
C ALA A 490 -7.82 9.88 38.06
N ASP A 491 -7.31 10.08 39.27
CA ASP A 491 -5.88 10.25 39.56
C ASP A 491 -5.06 8.95 39.50
N GLN A 492 -5.74 7.80 39.44
CA GLN A 492 -5.11 6.48 39.30
C GLN A 492 -5.01 6.02 37.84
N VAL A 493 -5.60 6.75 36.90
CA VAL A 493 -5.61 6.38 35.47
C VAL A 493 -4.55 7.16 34.71
N TRP A 494 -3.72 6.47 33.93
CA TRP A 494 -2.82 7.07 32.97
C TRP A 494 -3.25 6.73 31.53
N LEU A 495 -2.97 7.64 30.61
CA LEU A 495 -3.27 7.49 29.19
C LEU A 495 -1.96 7.43 28.40
N ALA A 496 -1.91 6.61 27.35
CA ALA A 496 -0.83 6.64 26.38
C ALA A 496 -1.34 6.35 24.97
N ARG A 497 -0.70 6.97 23.97
CA ARG A 497 -0.90 6.64 22.55
C ARG A 497 0.13 5.60 22.13
N GLN A 498 -0.33 4.46 21.63
CA GLN A 498 0.53 3.36 21.18
C GLN A 498 0.42 3.18 19.67
N VAL A 499 1.52 3.47 18.96
CA VAL A 499 1.64 3.28 17.51
C VAL A 499 2.42 2.01 17.22
N THR A 500 1.85 1.12 16.41
CA THR A 500 2.54 -0.07 15.89
C THR A 500 2.68 0.02 14.37
N THR A 501 3.86 -0.32 13.85
CA THR A 501 4.19 -0.19 12.41
C THR A 501 4.04 -1.53 11.68
N GLY A 502 3.62 -1.50 10.41
CA GLY A 502 3.55 -2.70 9.53
C GLY A 502 2.19 -2.83 8.83
N LEU A 503 1.98 -3.92 8.08
CA LEU A 503 0.74 -4.17 7.31
C LEU A 503 -0.52 -4.18 8.20
N TYR A 504 -0.36 -4.52 9.48
CA TYR A 504 -1.41 -4.55 10.50
C TYR A 504 -1.12 -3.57 11.64
N GLY A 505 -0.34 -2.52 11.36
CA GLY A 505 -0.06 -1.47 12.32
C GLY A 505 -1.35 -0.77 12.78
N THR A 506 -1.38 -0.35 14.04
CA THR A 506 -2.50 0.35 14.67
C THR A 506 -2.01 1.59 15.40
N ASP A 507 -2.89 2.58 15.50
CA ASP A 507 -2.67 3.78 16.31
C ASP A 507 -3.74 3.84 17.40
N SER A 508 -3.39 3.33 18.58
CA SER A 508 -4.34 2.92 19.62
C SER A 508 -4.22 3.76 20.87
N LEU A 509 -5.31 3.91 21.61
CA LEU A 509 -5.32 4.50 22.95
C LEU A 509 -5.12 3.38 23.98
N VAL A 510 -4.20 3.57 24.92
CA VAL A 510 -4.01 2.71 26.08
C VAL A 510 -4.42 3.47 27.34
N ILE A 511 -5.29 2.86 28.13
CA ILE A 511 -5.80 3.37 29.39
C ILE A 511 -5.33 2.40 30.46
N GLY A 512 -4.40 2.80 31.33
CA GLY A 512 -3.84 1.91 32.34
C GLY A 512 -4.09 2.39 33.76
N LEU A 513 -4.06 1.45 34.70
CA LEU A 513 -4.23 1.73 36.12
C LEU A 513 -2.86 1.81 36.82
N ALA A 514 -2.62 2.88 37.57
CA ALA A 514 -1.41 3.04 38.34
C ALA A 514 -1.30 1.96 39.43
N GLY A 515 -0.14 1.28 39.49
CA GLY A 515 0.15 0.27 40.49
C GLY A 515 -0.43 -1.13 40.21
N SER A 516 -1.01 -1.38 39.04
CA SER A 516 -1.34 -2.72 38.53
C SER A 516 -0.93 -2.88 37.05
N ASP A 517 -1.00 -4.10 36.53
CA ASP A 517 -0.79 -4.40 35.10
C ASP A 517 -2.08 -4.23 34.27
N ASP A 518 -3.20 -3.91 34.94
CA ASP A 518 -4.52 -3.75 34.36
C ASP A 518 -4.56 -2.57 33.39
N ARG A 519 -5.08 -2.82 32.19
CA ARG A 519 -5.17 -1.82 31.12
C ARG A 519 -6.24 -2.17 30.10
N ILE A 520 -6.81 -1.15 29.47
CA ILE A 520 -7.64 -1.28 28.29
C ILE A 520 -6.89 -0.69 27.09
N THR A 521 -6.88 -1.40 25.97
CA THR A 521 -6.41 -0.89 24.68
C THR A 521 -7.60 -0.66 23.74
N ILE A 522 -7.89 0.60 23.41
CA ILE A 522 -8.85 0.94 22.35
C ILE A 522 -8.11 0.93 21.03
N LYS A 523 -8.31 -0.14 20.26
CA LYS A 523 -7.54 -0.44 19.06
C LYS A 523 -7.89 0.52 17.92
N SER A 524 -6.86 1.10 17.31
CA SER A 524 -7.01 2.04 16.17
C SER A 524 -7.82 3.32 16.49
N PHE A 525 -7.88 3.71 17.77
CA PHE A 525 -8.58 4.91 18.25
C PHE A 525 -8.27 6.19 17.44
N PHE A 526 -7.01 6.40 17.05
CA PHE A 526 -6.60 7.62 16.31
C PHE A 526 -6.67 7.45 14.79
N SER A 527 -7.17 6.32 14.28
CA SER A 527 -7.19 6.03 12.84
C SER A 527 -8.48 6.48 12.13
N SER A 528 -9.59 6.63 12.85
CA SER A 528 -10.81 7.30 12.34
C SER A 528 -11.77 7.61 13.49
N SER A 529 -12.69 8.55 13.27
CA SER A 529 -13.71 8.91 14.29
C SER A 529 -14.63 7.76 14.68
N ALA A 530 -14.84 6.78 13.79
CA ALA A 530 -15.65 5.59 14.10
C ALA A 530 -14.92 4.56 14.99
N ARG A 531 -13.64 4.79 15.29
CA ARG A 531 -12.85 3.94 16.21
C ARG A 531 -12.67 4.57 17.59
N GLN A 532 -13.17 5.80 17.75
CA GLN A 532 -13.00 6.56 18.97
C GLN A 532 -14.03 6.11 20.00
N LEU A 533 -13.61 6.17 21.26
CA LEU A 533 -14.49 6.11 22.40
C LEU A 533 -14.83 7.56 22.79
N GLU A 534 -16.11 7.89 22.94
CA GLU A 534 -16.56 9.26 23.18
C GLU A 534 -16.33 9.72 24.62
N GLN A 535 -16.38 8.80 25.59
CA GLN A 535 -16.19 9.14 27.00
C GLN A 535 -15.70 7.99 27.87
N ILE A 536 -14.94 8.36 28.91
CA ILE A 536 -14.60 7.50 30.05
C ILE A 536 -15.35 8.02 31.28
N VAL A 537 -16.14 7.17 31.92
CA VAL A 537 -17.00 7.52 33.06
C VAL A 537 -16.50 6.82 34.32
N PHE A 538 -16.30 7.60 35.38
CA PHE A 538 -15.90 7.12 36.70
C PHE A 538 -17.11 7.00 37.64
N ALA A 539 -17.02 6.12 38.64
CA ALA A 539 -18.12 5.87 39.57
C ALA A 539 -18.54 7.08 40.44
N ASP A 540 -17.65 8.06 40.63
CA ASP A 540 -17.96 9.32 41.33
C ASP A 540 -18.72 10.34 40.46
N GLY A 541 -19.00 9.99 39.20
CA GLY A 541 -19.64 10.84 38.22
C GLY A 541 -18.69 11.74 37.43
N THR A 542 -17.37 11.65 37.66
CA THR A 542 -16.36 12.30 36.80
C THR A 542 -16.45 11.70 35.40
N VAL A 543 -16.40 12.55 34.37
CA VAL A 543 -16.43 12.13 32.97
C VAL A 543 -15.24 12.75 32.26
N TRP A 544 -14.43 11.93 31.60
CA TRP A 544 -13.45 12.40 30.61
C TRP A 544 -14.09 12.27 29.24
N SER A 545 -14.45 13.40 28.64
CA SER A 545 -14.88 13.46 27.25
C SER A 545 -13.71 13.14 26.29
N LEU A 546 -14.01 12.83 25.03
CA LEU A 546 -13.02 12.71 23.97
C LEU A 546 -12.02 13.89 23.94
N GLU A 547 -12.52 15.12 24.10
CA GLU A 547 -11.69 16.34 24.19
C GLU A 547 -10.76 16.31 25.40
N THR A 548 -11.25 15.86 26.56
CA THR A 548 -10.44 15.74 27.79
C THR A 548 -9.37 14.66 27.65
N ILE A 549 -9.72 13.52 27.04
CA ILE A 549 -8.79 12.40 26.77
C ILE A 549 -7.66 12.88 25.85
N LYS A 550 -8.02 13.60 24.77
CA LYS A 550 -7.08 14.18 23.82
C LYS A 550 -6.17 15.21 24.48
N ALA A 551 -6.72 16.18 25.21
CA ALA A 551 -5.94 17.20 25.91
C ALA A 551 -4.92 16.59 26.89
N LYS A 552 -5.28 15.52 27.61
CA LYS A 552 -4.37 14.82 28.52
C LYS A 552 -3.21 14.11 27.83
N LEU A 553 -3.38 13.65 26.59
CA LEU A 553 -2.32 12.98 25.83
C LEU A 553 -1.32 13.96 25.20
N LEU A 554 -1.70 15.22 25.04
CA LEU A 554 -0.84 16.30 24.52
C LEU A 554 -0.25 17.17 25.63
N GLU A 555 -0.46 16.82 26.90
CA GLU A 555 0.04 17.58 28.04
C GLU A 555 1.59 17.48 28.12
N GLY A 556 2.25 18.63 28.01
CA GLY A 556 3.70 18.75 28.16
C GLY A 556 4.20 18.56 29.59
N THR A 557 5.49 18.24 29.71
CA THR A 557 6.18 17.99 30.97
C THR A 557 7.60 18.58 30.95
N GLU A 558 8.36 18.44 32.04
CA GLU A 558 9.77 18.87 32.12
C GLU A 558 10.76 17.77 31.66
N ALA A 559 10.25 16.65 31.15
CA ALA A 559 11.05 15.52 30.66
C ALA A 559 10.79 15.31 29.17
N ALA A 560 11.81 14.81 28.47
CA ALA A 560 11.72 14.49 27.05
C ALA A 560 10.52 13.56 26.73
N GLN A 561 9.68 13.99 25.80
CA GLN A 561 8.44 13.36 25.35
C GLN A 561 8.41 13.19 23.84
N THR A 562 7.52 12.32 23.38
CA THR A 562 7.09 12.28 21.98
C THR A 562 5.59 12.52 21.95
N LEU A 563 5.19 13.67 21.45
CA LEU A 563 3.79 14.09 21.36
C LEU A 563 3.34 14.04 19.90
N ARG A 564 2.11 13.56 19.68
CA ARG A 564 1.53 13.42 18.35
C ARG A 564 0.13 14.00 18.36
N ALA A 565 -0.07 15.04 17.58
CA ALA A 565 -1.34 15.68 17.33
C ALA A 565 -2.31 14.76 16.56
N TYR A 566 -3.51 15.27 16.38
CA TYR A 566 -4.64 14.57 15.78
C TYR A 566 -4.86 15.04 14.34
N GLU A 567 -5.80 14.43 13.63
CA GLU A 567 -6.09 14.85 12.25
C GLU A 567 -6.81 16.21 12.18
N GLU A 568 -7.45 16.62 13.27
CA GLU A 568 -7.88 17.98 13.48
C GLU A 568 -6.73 18.81 14.07
N GLY A 569 -6.49 20.00 13.51
CA GLY A 569 -5.42 20.91 13.95
C GLY A 569 -5.37 21.05 15.47
N SER A 570 -4.17 20.92 16.01
CA SER A 570 -3.89 20.70 17.43
C SER A 570 -2.89 21.73 17.97
N GLU A 571 -2.98 22.02 19.26
CA GLU A 571 -2.02 22.88 19.96
C GLU A 571 -1.20 22.02 20.93
N ILE A 572 0.12 21.99 20.73
CA ILE A 572 1.07 21.24 21.56
C ILE A 572 2.10 22.19 22.17
N HIS A 573 2.23 22.13 23.49
CA HIS A 573 3.32 22.77 24.23
C HIS A 573 4.03 21.69 25.06
N ALA A 574 5.21 21.26 24.62
CA ALA A 574 5.87 20.09 25.20
C ALA A 574 6.58 20.38 26.54
N GLY A 575 7.04 21.62 26.76
CA GLY A 575 7.52 22.07 28.06
C GLY A 575 9.04 22.11 28.14
N GLY A 576 9.66 21.13 28.77
CA GLY A 576 11.11 21.04 28.89
C GLY A 576 11.63 19.63 28.61
N GLY A 577 12.87 19.53 28.15
CA GLY A 577 13.44 18.26 27.68
C GLY A 577 13.78 18.34 26.21
N ASN A 578 14.25 17.25 25.59
CA ASN A 578 14.43 17.22 24.14
C ASN A 578 13.25 16.45 23.55
N ASP A 579 12.25 17.17 23.08
CA ASP A 579 10.96 16.66 22.69
C ASP A 579 10.88 16.38 21.18
N VAL A 580 9.95 15.50 20.81
CA VAL A 580 9.63 15.19 19.41
C VAL A 580 8.14 15.40 19.20
N LEU A 581 7.77 16.40 18.43
CA LEU A 581 6.39 16.78 18.16
C LEU A 581 6.05 16.46 16.71
N TYR A 582 4.93 15.78 16.51
CA TYR A 582 4.33 15.52 15.21
C TYR A 582 2.94 16.14 15.16
N GLY A 583 2.72 17.17 14.34
CA GLY A 583 1.43 17.79 14.04
C GLY A 583 0.53 16.83 13.25
N GLY A 584 1.07 16.27 12.16
CA GLY A 584 0.37 15.29 11.35
C GLY A 584 -0.43 15.97 10.24
N SER A 585 -1.74 16.09 10.40
CA SER A 585 -2.59 16.78 9.42
C SER A 585 -3.48 17.78 10.13
N GLY A 586 -3.74 18.93 9.50
CA GLY A 586 -4.50 20.01 10.11
C GLY A 586 -3.60 21.22 10.36
N ASP A 587 -4.19 22.36 10.71
CA ASP A 587 -3.41 23.56 11.03
C ASP A 587 -2.96 23.45 12.51
N ASP A 588 -1.73 23.02 12.74
CA ASP A 588 -1.18 22.73 14.06
C ASP A 588 -0.37 23.90 14.64
N MET A 589 -0.33 24.02 15.97
CA MET A 589 0.52 24.95 16.68
C MET A 589 1.47 24.20 17.62
N LEU A 590 2.77 24.23 17.31
CA LEU A 590 3.80 23.42 17.98
C LEU A 590 4.83 24.29 18.72
N SER A 591 4.99 24.05 20.01
CA SER A 591 6.05 24.63 20.84
C SER A 591 6.83 23.51 21.52
N GLY A 592 8.12 23.39 21.21
CA GLY A 592 9.03 22.47 21.92
C GLY A 592 9.23 22.92 23.38
N GLY A 593 9.48 24.21 23.56
CA GLY A 593 9.76 24.79 24.88
C GLY A 593 11.26 24.77 25.12
N THR A 594 11.72 24.48 26.34
CA THR A 594 13.17 24.50 26.63
C THR A 594 13.82 23.17 26.32
N GLY A 595 14.80 23.14 25.43
CA GLY A 595 15.30 21.86 24.97
C GLY A 595 16.18 21.91 23.75
N ASN A 596 16.27 20.79 23.05
CA ASN A 596 16.65 20.77 21.65
C ASN A 596 15.63 19.86 20.98
N ASP A 597 14.61 20.48 20.40
CA ASP A 597 13.39 19.79 20.04
C ASP A 597 13.33 19.52 18.54
N TYR A 598 12.58 18.50 18.17
CA TYR A 598 12.26 18.18 16.78
C TYR A 598 10.77 18.40 16.57
N LEU A 599 10.42 19.29 15.64
CA LEU A 599 9.06 19.70 15.34
C LEU A 599 8.73 19.36 13.88
N GLU A 600 7.72 18.55 13.64
CA GLU A 600 7.20 18.23 12.30
C GLU A 600 5.72 18.57 12.29
N GLY A 601 5.35 19.72 11.72
CA GLY A 601 3.96 20.17 11.58
C GLY A 601 3.14 19.21 10.72
N GLY A 602 3.69 18.80 9.58
CA GLY A 602 3.04 17.85 8.71
C GLY A 602 2.35 18.54 7.55
N SER A 603 1.09 18.23 7.29
CA SER A 603 0.30 18.89 6.25
C SER A 603 -0.74 19.82 6.87
N GLY A 604 -0.75 21.09 6.48
CA GLY A 604 -1.62 22.09 7.08
C GLY A 604 -1.03 23.47 6.91
N ASN A 605 -1.54 24.47 7.62
CA ASN A 605 -0.82 25.72 7.82
C ASN A 605 -0.39 25.78 9.28
N ASP A 606 0.83 25.32 9.54
CA ASP A 606 1.32 25.08 10.88
C ASP A 606 2.02 26.31 11.45
N THR A 607 1.99 26.46 12.77
CA THR A 607 2.64 27.54 13.50
C THR A 607 3.61 26.98 14.53
N TYR A 608 4.90 27.26 14.35
CA TYR A 608 5.95 26.85 15.27
C TYR A 608 6.29 28.01 16.20
N LEU A 609 6.28 27.79 17.52
CA LEU A 609 6.59 28.82 18.50
C LEU A 609 8.02 28.65 18.99
N PHE A 610 8.74 29.78 19.10
CA PHE A 610 10.10 29.79 19.62
C PHE A 610 10.40 31.04 20.44
N ASN A 611 10.97 30.84 21.62
CA ASN A 611 11.28 31.86 22.61
C ASN A 611 12.77 31.86 22.98
N CYS A 612 13.20 32.92 23.67
CA CYS A 612 14.54 32.97 24.26
C CYS A 612 14.71 31.86 25.32
N GLY A 613 15.78 31.06 25.20
CA GLY A 613 16.05 29.93 26.07
C GLY A 613 15.42 28.60 25.65
N ASP A 614 14.73 28.56 24.51
CA ASP A 614 14.15 27.32 23.96
C ASP A 614 15.25 26.37 23.44
N GLY A 615 16.45 26.88 23.14
CA GLY A 615 17.62 26.08 22.78
C GLY A 615 17.77 25.86 21.28
N SER A 616 18.18 24.67 20.84
CA SER A 616 18.50 24.39 19.43
C SER A 616 17.50 23.44 18.81
N ASP A 617 16.44 24.00 18.23
CA ASP A 617 15.34 23.24 17.66
C ASP A 617 15.51 22.97 16.17
N THR A 618 14.87 21.92 15.70
CA THR A 618 14.81 21.53 14.30
C THR A 618 13.36 21.42 13.85
N ILE A 619 13.02 22.13 12.78
CA ILE A 619 11.72 22.02 12.11
C ILE A 619 11.88 21.21 10.83
N TYR A 620 10.97 20.27 10.59
CA TYR A 620 10.90 19.48 9.37
C TYR A 620 9.52 19.66 8.72
N GLU A 621 9.48 20.45 7.65
CA GLU A 621 8.27 20.72 6.88
C GLU A 621 8.03 19.68 5.79
N ILE A 622 6.77 19.31 5.54
CA ILE A 622 6.39 18.47 4.39
C ILE A 622 5.34 19.12 3.48
N GLY A 623 4.85 20.31 3.82
CA GLY A 623 4.13 21.23 2.95
C GLY A 623 2.96 21.93 3.64
N GLY A 624 2.73 23.19 3.29
CA GLY A 624 1.75 24.01 3.98
C GLY A 624 1.90 25.48 3.63
N SER A 625 1.24 26.36 4.40
CA SER A 625 1.59 27.77 4.48
C SER A 625 1.98 28.08 5.92
N ASP A 626 3.22 27.74 6.26
CA ASP A 626 3.69 27.56 7.62
C ASP A 626 4.34 28.83 8.16
N THR A 627 4.27 28.98 9.48
CA THR A 627 4.69 30.19 10.19
C THR A 627 5.60 29.86 11.35
N LEU A 628 6.74 30.54 11.43
CA LEU A 628 7.55 30.58 12.64
C LEU A 628 7.15 31.83 13.42
N GLN A 629 6.59 31.64 14.61
CA GLN A 629 6.21 32.70 15.51
C GLN A 629 7.23 32.87 16.63
N LEU A 630 7.92 34.01 16.63
CA LEU A 630 8.92 34.35 17.64
C LEU A 630 8.28 35.04 18.85
N GLY A 631 8.75 34.65 20.04
CA GLY A 631 8.27 35.16 21.32
C GLY A 631 8.49 36.68 21.53
N PRO A 632 7.83 37.28 22.55
CA PRO A 632 7.82 38.73 22.77
C PRO A 632 9.16 39.37 23.12
N ASP A 633 10.14 38.57 23.56
CA ASP A 633 11.49 39.02 23.93
C ASP A 633 12.51 38.92 22.77
N ILE A 634 12.06 38.54 21.57
CA ILE A 634 12.89 38.43 20.36
C ILE A 634 12.52 39.56 19.39
N THR A 635 13.46 40.46 19.11
CA THR A 635 13.30 41.51 18.08
C THR A 635 14.01 41.14 16.77
N ALA A 636 13.58 41.75 15.67
CA ALA A 636 14.15 41.50 14.34
C ALA A 636 15.66 41.78 14.26
N GLU A 637 16.19 42.71 15.06
CA GLU A 637 17.62 43.04 15.11
C GLU A 637 18.46 41.99 15.85
N GLN A 638 17.85 41.13 16.65
CA GLN A 638 18.53 40.04 17.34
C GLN A 638 18.64 38.80 16.48
N VAL A 639 17.84 38.67 15.42
CA VAL A 639 17.81 37.48 14.58
C VAL A 639 18.84 37.58 13.46
N TRP A 640 19.67 36.55 13.31
CA TRP A 640 20.51 36.35 12.13
C TRP A 640 20.04 35.11 11.36
N LEU A 641 20.22 35.13 10.04
CA LEU A 641 19.88 34.04 9.14
C LEU A 641 21.15 33.47 8.52
N ALA A 642 21.22 32.16 8.32
CA ALA A 642 22.27 31.53 7.52
C ALA A 642 21.73 30.33 6.74
N ARG A 643 22.25 30.13 5.53
CA ARG A 643 22.05 28.88 4.77
C ARG A 643 23.15 27.90 5.14
N GLN A 644 22.77 26.74 5.66
CA GLN A 644 23.71 25.69 6.06
C GLN A 644 23.58 24.48 5.14
N VAL A 645 24.65 24.23 4.38
CA VAL A 645 24.76 23.01 3.55
C VAL A 645 25.67 22.01 4.23
N THR A 646 25.14 20.81 4.51
CA THR A 646 25.88 19.72 5.13
C THR A 646 25.94 18.56 4.14
N THR A 647 27.14 18.16 3.72
CA THR A 647 27.30 17.01 2.82
C THR A 647 27.15 15.71 3.60
N GLY A 648 26.18 14.89 3.22
CA GLY A 648 25.91 13.62 3.89
C GLY A 648 26.88 12.51 3.44
N LEU A 649 27.19 11.57 4.34
CA LEU A 649 27.70 10.26 3.91
C LEU A 649 26.61 9.63 3.03
N TYR A 650 26.98 9.18 1.82
CA TYR A 650 26.07 8.62 0.80
C TYR A 650 25.26 9.63 -0.04
N GLY A 651 25.61 10.91 -0.04
CA GLY A 651 25.04 11.90 -0.97
C GLY A 651 23.65 12.42 -0.58
N THR A 652 23.26 12.26 0.68
CA THR A 652 22.09 12.97 1.26
C THR A 652 22.55 14.31 1.80
N ASP A 653 22.84 15.25 0.91
CA ASP A 653 23.20 16.60 1.31
C ASP A 653 21.96 17.29 1.89
N SER A 654 22.11 17.95 3.03
CA SER A 654 21.04 18.80 3.59
C SER A 654 21.31 20.26 3.26
N ASP A 655 20.28 20.99 2.84
CA ASP A 655 20.37 22.42 2.51
C ASP A 655 19.32 23.20 3.31
N SER A 656 19.73 23.59 4.52
CA SER A 656 18.82 24.04 5.59
C SER A 656 18.93 25.55 5.83
N LEU A 657 17.84 26.15 6.33
CA LEU A 657 17.84 27.50 6.88
C LEU A 657 18.12 27.43 8.38
N VAL A 658 19.07 28.23 8.87
CA VAL A 658 19.32 28.42 10.29
C VAL A 658 18.92 29.84 10.68
N ILE A 659 18.12 29.94 11.74
CA ILE A 659 17.61 31.17 12.32
C ILE A 659 18.15 31.21 13.74
N GLY A 660 19.09 32.11 14.02
CA GLY A 660 19.72 32.17 15.34
C GLY A 660 19.54 33.51 16.04
N LEU A 661 19.67 33.50 17.36
CA LEU A 661 19.58 34.70 18.19
C LEU A 661 20.97 35.21 18.56
N ALA A 662 21.22 36.49 18.31
CA ALA A 662 22.49 37.14 18.60
C ALA A 662 22.74 37.20 20.11
N GLY A 663 23.85 36.60 20.55
CA GLY A 663 24.25 36.60 21.96
C GLY A 663 23.68 35.45 22.80
N SER A 664 22.98 34.48 22.19
CA SER A 664 22.64 33.20 22.81
C SER A 664 23.03 32.01 21.90
N ASP A 665 22.92 30.80 22.43
CA ASP A 665 23.10 29.56 21.64
C ASP A 665 21.77 29.11 20.99
N ASP A 666 20.68 29.85 21.24
CA ASP A 666 19.34 29.53 20.76
C ASP A 666 19.26 29.70 19.26
N ARG A 667 18.73 28.68 18.59
CA ARG A 667 18.58 28.65 17.14
C ARG A 667 17.51 27.66 16.70
N ILE A 668 16.96 27.91 15.52
CA ILE A 668 16.06 27.00 14.84
C ILE A 668 16.68 26.62 13.51
N THR A 669 16.67 25.33 13.20
CA THR A 669 17.07 24.81 11.89
C THR A 669 15.85 24.32 11.14
N ILE A 670 15.47 24.99 10.06
CA ILE A 670 14.46 24.48 9.12
C ILE A 670 15.16 23.54 8.14
N GLN A 671 14.94 22.24 8.32
CA GLN A 671 15.68 21.22 7.62
C GLN A 671 15.32 21.19 6.13
N ASN A 672 16.34 21.22 5.27
CA ASN A 672 16.17 21.11 3.81
C ASN A 672 15.34 22.23 3.17
N PHE A 673 15.23 23.39 3.81
CA PHE A 673 14.48 24.56 3.35
C PHE A 673 14.72 24.93 1.87
N PHE A 674 15.96 24.80 1.37
CA PHE A 674 16.29 25.18 -0.01
C PHE A 674 16.20 24.02 -1.02
N SER A 675 15.77 22.83 -0.58
CA SER A 675 15.71 21.64 -1.45
C SER A 675 14.40 21.50 -2.23
N SER A 676 13.29 22.02 -1.70
CA SER A 676 12.01 22.09 -2.39
C SER A 676 11.08 23.10 -1.73
N SER A 677 10.09 23.60 -2.47
CA SER A 677 9.09 24.54 -1.92
C SER A 677 8.25 23.94 -0.79
N ALA A 678 8.10 22.62 -0.72
CA ALA A 678 7.35 21.96 0.36
C ALA A 678 8.14 21.85 1.67
N ARG A 679 9.43 22.24 1.66
CA ARG A 679 10.29 22.32 2.85
C ARG A 679 10.42 23.74 3.39
N GLN A 680 9.83 24.70 2.68
CA GLN A 680 9.94 26.12 3.00
C GLN A 680 8.90 26.49 4.03
N LEU A 681 9.21 27.55 4.75
CA LEU A 681 8.33 28.20 5.70
C LEU A 681 8.05 29.59 5.12
N GLU A 682 6.77 29.97 5.06
CA GLU A 682 6.31 31.11 4.28
C GLU A 682 6.60 32.45 4.95
N GLN A 683 6.64 32.47 6.29
CA GLN A 683 6.87 33.69 7.06
C GLN A 683 7.42 33.48 8.47
N ILE A 684 8.30 34.40 8.90
CA ILE A 684 8.70 34.56 10.30
C ILE A 684 7.96 35.77 10.87
N VAL A 685 7.21 35.57 11.94
CA VAL A 685 6.37 36.58 12.59
C VAL A 685 6.93 36.94 13.95
N PHE A 686 7.13 38.24 14.19
CA PHE A 686 7.59 38.78 15.47
C PHE A 686 6.42 39.32 16.28
N ALA A 687 6.57 39.35 17.60
CA ALA A 687 5.51 39.80 18.51
C ALA A 687 5.09 41.27 18.35
N ASP A 688 5.94 42.12 17.76
CA ASP A 688 5.61 43.53 17.45
C ASP A 688 4.79 43.69 16.15
N GLY A 689 4.48 42.59 15.47
CA GLY A 689 3.76 42.54 14.20
C GLY A 689 4.66 42.66 12.97
N THR A 690 5.99 42.74 13.13
CA THR A 690 6.92 42.61 12.01
C THR A 690 6.81 41.21 11.41
N VAL A 691 6.79 41.13 10.08
CA VAL A 691 6.73 39.86 9.34
C VAL A 691 7.86 39.84 8.32
N TRP A 692 8.69 38.80 8.35
CA TRP A 692 9.60 38.48 7.26
C TRP A 692 8.94 37.42 6.39
N SER A 693 8.52 37.81 5.19
CA SER A 693 8.04 36.87 4.18
C SER A 693 9.18 35.99 3.66
N LEU A 694 8.85 34.88 2.99
CA LEU A 694 9.82 34.05 2.26
C LEU A 694 10.76 34.88 1.37
N GLU A 695 10.21 35.87 0.64
CA GLU A 695 10.99 36.82 -0.17
C GLU A 695 11.96 37.64 0.67
N THR A 696 11.52 38.15 1.84
CA THR A 696 12.37 38.91 2.76
C THR A 696 13.49 38.04 3.34
N ILE A 697 13.17 36.80 3.74
CA ILE A 697 14.13 35.81 4.26
C ILE A 697 15.19 35.53 3.20
N LYS A 698 14.76 35.23 1.97
CA LYS A 698 15.64 34.95 0.83
C LYS A 698 16.53 36.14 0.47
N ALA A 699 15.98 37.35 0.45
CA ALA A 699 16.75 38.56 0.15
C ALA A 699 17.84 38.83 1.21
N LYS A 700 17.52 38.63 2.50
CA LYS A 700 18.50 38.79 3.59
C LYS A 700 19.67 37.81 3.52
N LEU A 701 19.44 36.60 3.01
CA LEU A 701 20.49 35.59 2.86
C LEU A 701 21.42 35.84 1.67
N LEU A 702 20.99 36.64 0.69
CA LEU A 702 21.78 37.02 -0.49
C LEU A 702 22.38 38.42 -0.38
N GLU A 703 22.23 39.09 0.76
CA GLU A 703 22.78 40.43 0.98
C GLU A 703 24.31 40.36 1.06
N GLY A 704 24.97 41.02 0.09
CA GLY A 704 26.41 41.21 0.08
C GLY A 704 26.92 42.12 1.20
N THR A 705 28.19 41.98 1.54
CA THR A 705 28.87 42.71 2.61
C THR A 705 30.26 43.15 2.16
N GLU A 706 30.98 43.91 2.98
CA GLU A 706 32.36 44.34 2.71
C GLU A 706 33.41 43.26 3.02
N ALA A 707 32.97 42.05 3.39
CA ALA A 707 33.84 40.94 3.72
C ALA A 707 33.58 39.79 2.76
N ALA A 708 34.63 39.03 2.44
CA ALA A 708 34.53 37.84 1.60
C ALA A 708 33.48 36.85 2.13
N GLN A 709 32.51 36.53 1.28
CA GLN A 709 31.38 35.64 1.52
C GLN A 709 31.37 34.49 0.51
N THR A 710 30.52 33.50 0.82
CA THR A 710 30.08 32.50 -0.15
C THR A 710 28.56 32.57 -0.21
N LEU A 711 28.03 33.05 -1.33
CA LEU A 711 26.59 33.18 -1.55
C LEU A 711 26.15 32.18 -2.63
N ARG A 712 24.92 31.71 -2.49
CA ARG A 712 24.34 30.70 -3.37
C ARG A 712 22.93 31.09 -3.71
N ALA A 713 22.67 31.20 -5.00
CA ALA A 713 21.35 31.44 -5.56
C ALA A 713 20.38 30.27 -5.27
N TYR A 714 19.12 30.54 -5.57
CA TYR A 714 18.00 29.61 -5.47
C TYR A 714 17.65 29.03 -6.84
N GLU A 715 16.97 27.88 -6.88
CA GLU A 715 16.70 27.15 -8.13
C GLU A 715 15.83 27.91 -9.15
N GLU A 716 15.08 28.93 -8.71
CA GLU A 716 14.23 29.77 -9.57
C GLU A 716 14.97 30.90 -10.30
N GLY A 717 16.29 31.05 -10.10
CA GLY A 717 17.08 32.19 -10.53
C GLY A 717 17.15 33.30 -9.48
N SER A 718 18.30 33.95 -9.35
CA SER A 718 18.58 34.96 -8.32
C SER A 718 19.39 36.13 -8.86
N GLU A 719 19.27 37.28 -8.21
CA GLU A 719 20.18 38.41 -8.38
C GLU A 719 21.02 38.57 -7.11
N ILE A 720 22.35 38.52 -7.24
CA ILE A 720 23.29 38.59 -6.12
C ILE A 720 24.33 39.67 -6.40
N HIS A 721 24.44 40.63 -5.48
CA HIS A 721 25.51 41.63 -5.41
C HIS A 721 26.37 41.31 -4.21
N ALA A 722 27.62 40.92 -4.41
CA ALA A 722 28.50 40.43 -3.35
C ALA A 722 29.04 41.56 -2.45
N GLY A 723 29.13 42.79 -2.96
CA GLY A 723 29.62 43.95 -2.21
C GLY A 723 31.12 44.14 -2.32
N GLY A 724 31.86 43.89 -1.24
CA GLY A 724 33.31 44.02 -1.23
C GLY A 724 33.96 42.79 -0.63
N GLY A 725 35.12 42.37 -1.12
CA GLY A 725 35.74 41.16 -0.61
C GLY A 725 36.54 40.42 -1.64
N ASN A 726 36.37 39.11 -1.66
CA ASN A 726 36.93 38.14 -2.61
C ASN A 726 35.95 36.97 -2.50
N ASP A 727 34.86 37.12 -3.19
CA ASP A 727 33.61 36.42 -2.95
C ASP A 727 33.48 35.19 -3.83
N VAL A 728 32.66 34.24 -3.39
CA VAL A 728 32.34 33.06 -4.19
C VAL A 728 30.83 32.98 -4.38
N LEU A 729 30.39 33.18 -5.62
CA LEU A 729 28.98 33.13 -6.01
C LEU A 729 28.69 31.86 -6.81
N TYR A 730 27.59 31.19 -6.47
CA TYR A 730 27.04 30.05 -7.20
C TYR A 730 25.59 30.34 -7.64
N GLY A 731 25.31 30.30 -8.94
CA GLY A 731 23.98 30.42 -9.56
C GLY A 731 23.18 29.12 -9.44
N GLY A 732 23.82 27.99 -9.74
CA GLY A 732 23.21 26.68 -9.57
C GLY A 732 22.25 26.32 -10.70
N LYS A 733 20.96 26.60 -10.54
CA LYS A 733 19.94 26.38 -11.57
C LYS A 733 19.11 27.66 -11.68
N GLY A 734 18.73 28.03 -12.89
CA GLY A 734 17.84 29.17 -13.11
C GLY A 734 18.46 30.12 -14.14
N GLU A 735 17.95 31.33 -14.27
CA GLU A 735 18.67 32.40 -14.99
C GLU A 735 19.16 33.37 -13.92
N ASP A 736 20.45 33.30 -13.59
CA ASP A 736 21.05 34.02 -12.48
C ASP A 736 21.77 35.30 -12.93
N ARG A 737 21.79 36.30 -12.06
CA ARG A 737 22.53 37.55 -12.24
C ARG A 737 23.52 37.71 -11.08
N LEU A 738 24.78 37.44 -11.33
CA LEU A 738 25.84 37.40 -10.33
C LEU A 738 26.79 38.57 -10.52
N TYR A 739 26.94 39.39 -9.48
CA TYR A 739 27.81 40.57 -9.45
C TYR A 739 28.86 40.41 -8.34
N GLY A 740 30.14 40.34 -8.70
CA GLY A 740 31.28 40.26 -7.78
C GLY A 740 31.57 41.58 -7.07
N ASP A 741 31.30 42.70 -7.76
CA ASP A 741 31.50 44.07 -7.26
C ASP A 741 32.99 44.41 -7.01
N GLU A 742 33.43 44.66 -5.77
CA GLU A 742 34.84 44.94 -5.45
C GLU A 742 35.53 43.68 -4.90
N GLY A 743 36.64 43.24 -5.51
CA GLY A 743 37.31 42.02 -5.02
C GLY A 743 37.95 41.23 -6.14
N ASN A 744 38.71 40.17 -5.79
CA ASN A 744 39.01 39.12 -6.76
C ASN A 744 38.01 37.99 -6.51
N ASP A 745 36.95 37.98 -7.29
CA ASP A 745 35.77 37.18 -7.07
C ASP A 745 35.75 35.93 -7.94
N THR A 746 34.98 34.93 -7.52
CA THR A 746 34.74 33.71 -8.28
C THR A 746 33.24 33.53 -8.48
N LEU A 747 32.78 33.68 -9.71
CA LEU A 747 31.38 33.58 -10.08
C LEU A 747 31.16 32.31 -10.90
N ARG A 748 30.13 31.54 -10.56
CA ARG A 748 29.73 30.32 -11.26
C ARG A 748 28.23 30.37 -11.56
N GLY A 749 27.83 30.46 -12.83
CA GLY A 749 26.42 30.41 -13.23
C GLY A 749 25.84 29.00 -13.07
N ASP A 750 26.62 27.98 -13.43
CA ASP A 750 26.27 26.55 -13.42
C ASP A 750 25.27 26.16 -14.52
N ASN A 751 23.95 26.12 -14.28
CA ASN A 751 22.98 25.81 -15.35
C ASN A 751 21.98 26.95 -15.48
N GLY A 752 21.91 27.55 -16.65
CA GLY A 752 21.15 28.77 -16.82
C GLY A 752 21.54 29.54 -18.06
N ASN A 753 20.77 30.55 -18.42
CA ASN A 753 21.32 31.63 -19.25
C ASN A 753 21.68 32.74 -18.26
N ASP A 754 22.92 32.72 -17.79
CA ASP A 754 23.35 33.51 -16.65
C ASP A 754 24.04 34.81 -17.08
N VAL A 755 24.00 35.81 -16.21
CA VAL A 755 24.72 37.07 -16.36
C VAL A 755 25.73 37.20 -15.23
N LEU A 756 27.02 37.16 -15.56
CA LEU A 756 28.12 37.25 -14.61
C LEU A 756 28.91 38.54 -14.85
N GLU A 757 29.04 39.38 -13.82
CA GLU A 757 29.85 40.60 -13.84
C GLU A 757 30.85 40.55 -12.67
N GLY A 758 32.15 40.45 -12.98
CA GLY A 758 33.22 40.38 -11.98
C GLY A 758 33.34 41.67 -11.20
N GLY A 759 33.48 42.79 -11.91
CA GLY A 759 33.54 44.12 -11.32
C GLY A 759 34.97 44.64 -11.25
N ALA A 760 35.50 44.90 -10.06
CA ALA A 760 36.82 45.46 -9.86
C ALA A 760 37.76 44.48 -9.17
N GLY A 761 38.72 43.92 -9.91
CA GLY A 761 39.76 43.04 -9.41
C GLY A 761 40.12 42.01 -10.48
N ASN A 762 40.74 40.89 -10.10
CA ASN A 762 41.07 39.84 -11.06
C ASN A 762 40.14 38.66 -10.81
N ASP A 763 39.06 38.61 -11.56
CA ASP A 763 37.92 37.76 -11.30
C ASP A 763 37.99 36.47 -12.10
N SER A 764 37.27 35.45 -11.65
CA SER A 764 37.13 34.16 -12.32
C SER A 764 35.65 33.85 -12.54
N LEU A 765 35.20 33.99 -13.78
CA LEU A 765 33.82 33.81 -14.19
C LEU A 765 33.67 32.51 -14.97
N TYR A 766 32.72 31.69 -14.54
CA TYR A 766 32.36 30.41 -15.18
C TYR A 766 30.86 30.43 -15.47
N GLY A 767 30.45 30.53 -16.73
CA GLY A 767 29.03 30.53 -17.14
C GLY A 767 28.39 29.17 -16.83
N GLY A 768 28.89 28.12 -17.48
CA GLY A 768 28.44 26.75 -17.26
C GLY A 768 27.67 26.21 -18.46
N ASN A 769 26.42 25.81 -18.27
CA ASN A 769 25.54 25.32 -19.33
C ASN A 769 24.44 26.34 -19.62
N GLY A 770 24.33 26.74 -20.88
CA GLY A 770 23.33 27.67 -21.39
C GLY A 770 24.01 28.86 -22.05
N ASN A 771 23.25 29.85 -22.53
CA ASN A 771 23.83 30.99 -23.24
C ASN A 771 24.12 32.11 -22.24
N ASP A 772 25.38 32.23 -21.84
CA ASP A 772 25.77 33.10 -20.74
C ASP A 772 26.31 34.45 -21.23
N VAL A 773 26.20 35.48 -20.39
CA VAL A 773 26.80 36.80 -20.61
C VAL A 773 27.83 37.07 -19.52
N LEU A 774 29.11 37.18 -19.90
CA LEU A 774 30.21 37.35 -18.95
C LEU A 774 30.92 38.69 -19.18
N ALA A 775 31.09 39.48 -18.12
CA ALA A 775 31.88 40.70 -18.10
C ALA A 775 32.91 40.62 -16.97
N GLY A 776 34.20 40.61 -17.28
CA GLY A 776 35.25 40.63 -16.26
C GLY A 776 35.19 41.92 -15.44
N GLY A 777 35.11 43.06 -16.14
CA GLY A 777 35.17 44.38 -15.52
C GLY A 777 36.61 44.87 -15.53
N THR A 778 37.04 45.62 -14.52
CA THR A 778 38.40 46.15 -14.47
C THR A 778 39.35 45.19 -13.79
N GLY A 779 40.40 44.76 -14.49
CA GLY A 779 41.53 44.03 -13.91
C GLY A 779 42.17 43.08 -14.90
N ASN A 780 42.36 41.82 -14.53
CA ASN A 780 42.87 40.82 -15.47
C ASN A 780 42.12 39.52 -15.21
N ASP A 781 41.03 39.36 -15.94
CA ASP A 781 40.01 38.39 -15.57
C ASP A 781 40.18 37.09 -16.34
N TYR A 782 39.64 36.02 -15.76
CA TYR A 782 39.49 34.73 -16.41
C TYR A 782 38.02 34.46 -16.67
N LEU A 783 37.65 34.24 -17.93
CA LEU A 783 36.27 34.01 -18.35
C LEU A 783 36.18 32.67 -19.09
N GLU A 784 35.19 31.86 -18.72
CA GLU A 784 34.85 30.59 -19.36
C GLU A 784 33.32 30.50 -19.46
N GLY A 785 32.78 30.74 -20.65
CA GLY A 785 31.35 30.69 -20.93
C GLY A 785 30.79 29.29 -20.72
N GLY A 786 31.42 28.28 -21.33
CA GLY A 786 31.07 26.88 -21.08
C GLY A 786 30.40 26.25 -22.29
N LEU A 787 29.27 25.56 -22.08
CA LEU A 787 28.46 25.00 -23.15
C LEU A 787 27.30 25.93 -23.47
N GLY A 788 27.28 26.48 -24.68
CA GLY A 788 26.20 27.37 -25.10
C GLY A 788 26.64 28.26 -26.23
N ASN A 789 25.90 29.34 -26.46
CA ASN A 789 26.35 30.44 -27.30
C ASN A 789 26.57 31.64 -26.37
N ASP A 790 27.81 31.82 -25.94
CA ASP A 790 28.14 32.74 -24.87
C ASP A 790 28.53 34.12 -25.42
N THR A 791 28.32 35.15 -24.63
CA THR A 791 28.68 36.54 -24.95
C THR A 791 29.64 37.09 -23.90
N TYR A 792 30.86 37.38 -24.32
CA TYR A 792 31.86 38.03 -23.49
C TYR A 792 31.86 39.53 -23.77
N LEU A 793 31.78 40.34 -22.73
CA LEU A 793 31.79 41.80 -22.82
C LEU A 793 33.20 42.32 -22.51
N PHE A 794 33.71 43.21 -23.35
CA PHE A 794 35.02 43.84 -23.14
C PHE A 794 35.01 45.32 -23.50
N ASN A 795 35.40 46.15 -22.55
CA ASN A 795 35.42 47.60 -22.62
C ASN A 795 36.84 48.15 -22.48
N ARG A 796 36.98 49.45 -22.74
CA ARG A 796 38.25 50.16 -22.52
C ARG A 796 38.46 50.35 -21.01
N GLY A 797 39.62 49.95 -20.50
CA GLY A 797 39.93 49.96 -19.07
C GLY A 797 39.73 48.61 -18.37
N ASP A 798 39.23 47.59 -19.06
CA ASP A 798 39.01 46.26 -18.50
C ASP A 798 40.33 45.51 -18.22
N GLY A 799 41.42 45.92 -18.88
CA GLY A 799 42.76 45.38 -18.64
C GLY A 799 43.08 44.16 -19.49
N SER A 800 43.74 43.14 -18.92
CA SER A 800 44.28 42.00 -19.70
C SER A 800 43.56 40.68 -19.40
N ASP A 801 42.45 40.45 -20.07
CA ASP A 801 41.59 39.31 -19.80
C ASP A 801 41.95 38.09 -20.62
N THR A 802 41.54 36.93 -20.12
CA THR A 802 41.72 35.63 -20.76
C THR A 802 40.39 34.91 -20.88
N ILE A 803 40.02 34.54 -22.10
CA ILE A 803 38.90 33.65 -22.38
C ILE A 803 39.43 32.24 -22.63
N TYR A 804 38.75 31.25 -22.07
CA TYR A 804 38.98 29.84 -22.32
C TYR A 804 37.70 29.17 -22.83
N GLU A 805 37.58 29.07 -24.15
CA GLU A 805 36.43 28.41 -24.77
C GLU A 805 36.47 26.89 -24.64
N VAL A 806 35.32 26.28 -24.46
CA VAL A 806 35.15 24.82 -24.46
C VAL A 806 34.13 24.32 -25.50
N GLY A 807 33.51 25.24 -26.24
CA GLY A 807 32.75 25.01 -27.47
C GLY A 807 31.38 25.68 -27.44
N GLY A 808 30.94 26.21 -28.58
CA GLY A 808 29.75 27.03 -28.63
C GLY A 808 29.68 27.77 -29.96
N SER A 809 28.77 28.73 -30.08
CA SER A 809 28.85 29.78 -31.10
C SER A 809 28.96 31.12 -30.38
N ASP A 810 30.18 31.47 -30.03
CA ASP A 810 30.50 32.44 -29.00
C ASP A 810 30.85 33.80 -29.60
N THR A 811 30.56 34.85 -28.84
CA THR A 811 30.64 36.24 -29.27
C THR A 811 31.47 37.07 -28.31
N LEU A 812 32.48 37.77 -28.81
CA LEU A 812 33.10 38.88 -28.09
C LEU A 812 32.41 40.17 -28.51
N GLN A 813 31.72 40.80 -27.59
CA GLN A 813 31.07 42.09 -27.80
C GLN A 813 31.90 43.21 -27.17
N LEU A 814 32.34 44.13 -28.02
CA LEU A 814 33.15 45.28 -27.64
C LEU A 814 32.28 46.48 -27.24
N GLY A 815 32.73 47.20 -26.22
CA GLY A 815 32.07 48.39 -25.69
C GLY A 815 31.87 49.52 -26.71
N PRO A 816 30.95 50.48 -26.44
CA PRO A 816 30.54 51.52 -27.38
C PRO A 816 31.64 52.52 -27.78
N ASP A 817 32.70 52.64 -26.98
CA ASP A 817 33.83 53.54 -27.25
C ASP A 817 34.99 52.85 -28.03
N ILE A 818 34.78 51.62 -28.51
CA ILE A 818 35.76 50.84 -29.27
C ILE A 818 35.28 50.72 -30.72
N THR A 819 36.06 51.26 -31.66
CA THR A 819 35.79 51.10 -33.11
C THR A 819 36.71 50.07 -33.75
N ALA A 820 36.32 49.53 -34.90
CA ALA A 820 37.08 48.51 -35.63
C ALA A 820 38.53 48.93 -35.96
N GLU A 821 38.78 50.21 -36.21
CA GLU A 821 40.13 50.75 -36.51
C GLU A 821 41.03 50.84 -35.28
N GLN A 822 40.46 50.74 -34.07
CA GLN A 822 41.21 50.76 -32.82
C GLN A 822 41.62 49.36 -32.37
N VAL A 823 41.12 48.30 -33.00
CA VAL A 823 41.42 46.92 -32.62
C VAL A 823 42.56 46.39 -33.49
N TRP A 824 43.57 45.81 -32.83
CA TRP A 824 44.60 45.02 -33.51
C TRP A 824 44.48 43.55 -33.09
N LEU A 825 44.80 42.65 -34.01
CA LEU A 825 44.80 41.21 -33.80
C LEU A 825 46.23 40.69 -33.87
N ALA A 826 46.58 39.74 -33.00
CA ALA A 826 47.84 39.01 -33.10
C ALA A 826 47.66 37.54 -32.74
N ARG A 827 48.43 36.68 -33.41
CA ARG A 827 48.57 35.26 -33.04
C ARG A 827 49.77 35.10 -32.11
N GLN A 828 49.54 34.61 -30.89
CA GLN A 828 50.57 34.39 -29.90
C GLN A 828 50.80 32.89 -29.68
N VAL A 829 52.02 32.42 -29.98
CA VAL A 829 52.42 31.03 -29.77
C VAL A 829 53.43 30.93 -28.63
N THR A 830 53.10 30.14 -27.63
CA THR A 830 54.00 29.79 -26.52
C THR A 830 54.45 28.33 -26.66
N THR A 831 55.73 28.05 -26.35
CA THR A 831 56.34 26.72 -26.51
C THR A 831 56.51 26.02 -25.16
N GLY A 832 56.53 24.68 -25.15
CA GLY A 832 56.67 23.86 -23.94
C GLY A 832 55.51 22.90 -23.72
N LEU A 833 55.51 22.17 -22.60
CA LEU A 833 54.50 21.14 -22.27
C LEU A 833 53.07 21.71 -22.20
N TYR A 834 52.94 22.98 -21.85
CA TYR A 834 51.68 23.72 -21.75
C TYR A 834 51.62 24.89 -22.73
N GLY A 835 52.37 24.81 -23.84
CA GLY A 835 52.33 25.82 -24.89
C GLY A 835 50.93 25.97 -25.48
N THR A 836 50.57 27.21 -25.81
CA THR A 836 49.28 27.59 -26.40
C THR A 836 49.49 28.30 -27.72
N ASP A 837 48.49 28.23 -28.59
CA ASP A 837 48.42 28.96 -29.86
C ASP A 837 47.14 29.80 -29.85
N SER A 838 47.28 31.04 -29.38
CA SER A 838 46.18 31.88 -28.89
C SER A 838 45.96 33.09 -29.79
N LEU A 839 44.73 33.59 -29.82
CA LEU A 839 44.38 34.87 -30.42
C LEU A 839 44.48 35.96 -29.36
N VAL A 840 45.14 37.07 -29.68
CA VAL A 840 45.18 38.27 -28.84
C VAL A 840 44.47 39.39 -29.60
N ILE A 841 43.53 40.02 -28.93
CA ILE A 841 42.73 41.14 -29.42
C ILE A 841 43.09 42.32 -28.53
N GLY A 842 43.77 43.33 -29.06
CA GLY A 842 44.21 44.47 -28.26
C GLY A 842 43.66 45.79 -28.76
N LEU A 843 43.61 46.77 -27.86
CA LEU A 843 43.12 48.10 -28.15
C LEU A 843 44.28 49.07 -28.38
N ALA A 844 44.24 49.80 -29.48
CA ALA A 844 45.25 50.79 -29.81
C ALA A 844 45.24 51.95 -28.79
N GLY A 845 46.43 52.29 -28.28
CA GLY A 845 46.61 53.37 -27.32
C GLY A 845 46.28 53.02 -25.87
N SER A 846 46.02 51.75 -25.54
CA SER A 846 45.98 51.24 -24.16
C SER A 846 46.71 49.90 -24.03
N ASP A 847 46.89 49.43 -22.79
CA ASP A 847 47.42 48.09 -22.49
C ASP A 847 46.32 47.02 -22.46
N ASP A 848 45.07 47.43 -22.67
CA ASP A 848 43.89 46.58 -22.65
C ASP A 848 43.96 45.55 -23.78
N ARG A 849 43.79 44.28 -23.44
CA ARG A 849 43.78 43.18 -24.39
C ARG A 849 42.97 42.01 -23.87
N MET A 850 42.39 41.27 -24.79
CA MET A 850 41.73 40.00 -24.53
C MET A 850 42.48 38.87 -25.22
N THR A 851 42.78 37.81 -24.48
CA THR A 851 43.45 36.61 -24.99
C THR A 851 42.48 35.44 -25.06
N ILE A 852 42.17 34.99 -26.28
CA ILE A 852 41.40 33.75 -26.49
C ILE A 852 42.39 32.59 -26.51
N LYS A 853 42.47 31.87 -25.40
CA LYS A 853 43.51 30.88 -25.14
C LYS A 853 43.34 29.66 -26.04
N SER A 854 44.41 29.28 -26.73
CA SER A 854 44.44 28.10 -27.61
C SER A 854 43.46 28.14 -28.81
N PHE A 855 43.05 29.35 -29.24
CA PHE A 855 42.16 29.59 -30.38
C PHE A 855 42.50 28.78 -31.65
N PHE A 856 43.78 28.64 -32.00
CA PHE A 856 44.19 27.95 -33.23
C PHE A 856 44.42 26.44 -33.05
N SER A 857 44.16 25.90 -31.85
CA SER A 857 44.42 24.48 -31.54
C SER A 857 43.30 23.53 -31.96
N SER A 858 42.03 23.98 -31.87
CA SER A 858 40.85 23.22 -32.30
C SER A 858 39.65 24.15 -32.49
N SER A 859 38.65 23.72 -33.27
CA SER A 859 37.43 24.51 -33.50
C SER A 859 36.64 24.82 -32.22
N ALA A 860 36.63 23.93 -31.23
CA ALA A 860 35.96 24.18 -29.95
C ALA A 860 36.65 25.25 -29.07
N ARG A 861 37.79 25.80 -29.51
CA ARG A 861 38.50 26.88 -28.83
C ARG A 861 38.33 28.23 -29.52
N GLN A 862 37.60 28.24 -30.63
CA GLN A 862 37.46 29.42 -31.47
C GLN A 862 36.29 30.24 -30.98
N LEU A 863 36.46 31.55 -31.11
CA LEU A 863 35.39 32.51 -31.05
C LEU A 863 34.84 32.71 -32.46
N GLU A 864 33.53 32.66 -32.65
CA GLU A 864 32.90 32.73 -33.97
C GLU A 864 32.83 34.16 -34.51
N GLN A 865 32.69 35.16 -33.63
CA GLN A 865 32.58 36.55 -34.04
C GLN A 865 33.03 37.57 -32.99
N ILE A 866 33.54 38.70 -33.48
CA ILE A 866 33.75 39.93 -32.70
C ILE A 866 32.73 40.97 -33.17
N VAL A 867 31.92 41.49 -32.26
CA VAL A 867 30.82 42.42 -32.53
C VAL A 867 31.13 43.79 -31.94
N PHE A 868 30.97 44.84 -32.75
CA PHE A 868 31.15 46.22 -32.35
C PHE A 868 29.81 46.91 -32.14
N ALA A 869 29.77 47.96 -31.32
CA ALA A 869 28.55 48.68 -30.99
C ALA A 869 27.87 49.40 -32.17
N ASP A 870 28.59 49.67 -33.26
CA ASP A 870 28.03 50.24 -34.49
C ASP A 870 27.36 49.18 -35.40
N GLY A 871 27.38 47.91 -34.99
CA GLY A 871 26.84 46.78 -35.74
C GLY A 871 27.85 46.15 -36.71
N THR A 872 29.10 46.62 -36.76
CA THR A 872 30.19 45.93 -37.46
C THR A 872 30.42 44.57 -36.79
N VAL A 873 30.59 43.54 -37.61
CA VAL A 873 30.90 42.18 -37.15
C VAL A 873 32.13 41.70 -37.88
N TRP A 874 33.11 41.17 -37.16
CA TRP A 874 34.19 40.37 -37.72
C TRP A 874 33.88 38.91 -37.46
N SER A 875 33.53 38.19 -38.51
CA SER A 875 33.37 36.73 -38.48
C SER A 875 34.71 36.02 -38.30
N LEU A 876 34.69 34.75 -37.89
CA LEU A 876 35.87 33.89 -37.81
C LEU A 876 36.73 33.93 -39.08
N ALA A 877 36.10 33.96 -40.27
CA ALA A 877 36.81 34.06 -41.54
C ALA A 877 37.53 35.41 -41.70
N GLU A 878 36.89 36.51 -41.32
CA GLU A 878 37.49 37.85 -41.37
C GLU A 878 38.60 38.02 -40.33
N ILE A 879 38.43 37.49 -39.11
CA ILE A 879 39.46 37.46 -38.06
C ILE A 879 40.70 36.73 -38.59
N LYS A 880 40.50 35.54 -39.18
CA LYS A 880 41.59 34.74 -39.75
C LYS A 880 42.27 35.42 -40.94
N ALA A 881 41.50 36.08 -41.82
CA ALA A 881 42.06 36.81 -42.96
C ALA A 881 42.93 38.00 -42.52
N LYS A 882 42.46 38.76 -41.53
CA LYS A 882 43.21 39.90 -40.96
C LYS A 882 44.56 39.51 -40.35
N LEU A 883 44.67 38.31 -39.79
CA LEU A 883 45.92 37.80 -39.23
C LEU A 883 46.94 37.32 -40.27
N LEU A 884 46.50 37.07 -41.51
CA LEU A 884 47.34 36.64 -42.62
C LEU A 884 47.62 37.77 -43.62
N GLU A 885 47.14 38.98 -43.34
CA GLU A 885 47.35 40.14 -44.22
C GLU A 885 48.82 40.56 -44.21
N GLY A 886 49.45 40.48 -45.39
CA GLY A 886 50.80 40.99 -45.62
C GLY A 886 50.88 42.50 -45.55
N THR A 887 52.07 43.01 -45.29
CA THR A 887 52.35 44.44 -45.14
C THR A 887 53.64 44.82 -45.88
N GLU A 888 53.96 46.11 -45.94
CA GLU A 888 55.19 46.61 -46.57
C GLU A 888 56.45 46.50 -45.66
N VAL A 889 56.33 45.78 -44.54
CA VAL A 889 57.43 45.56 -43.59
C VAL A 889 57.56 44.08 -43.30
N ALA A 890 58.79 43.64 -42.98
CA ALA A 890 59.07 42.26 -42.62
C ALA A 890 58.18 41.74 -41.48
N GLN A 891 57.49 40.64 -41.74
CA GLN A 891 56.58 39.94 -40.84
C GLN A 891 56.98 38.47 -40.66
N THR A 892 56.32 37.82 -39.70
CA THR A 892 56.30 36.37 -39.59
C THR A 892 54.85 35.92 -39.60
N LEU A 893 54.45 35.28 -40.69
CA LEU A 893 53.08 34.79 -40.91
C LEU A 893 53.05 33.28 -40.81
N ARG A 894 51.93 32.75 -40.32
CA ARG A 894 51.74 31.31 -40.11
C ARG A 894 50.37 30.91 -40.58
N ALA A 895 50.33 29.97 -41.51
CA ALA A 895 49.11 29.35 -41.99
C ALA A 895 48.37 28.59 -40.87
N TYR A 896 47.13 28.27 -41.19
CA TYR A 896 46.26 27.44 -40.36
C TYR A 896 46.33 25.98 -40.80
N LYS A 897 45.95 25.08 -39.90
CA LYS A 897 46.10 23.62 -40.08
C LYS A 897 45.26 23.05 -41.24
N GLU A 898 44.22 23.77 -41.65
CA GLU A 898 43.35 23.45 -42.77
C GLU A 898 43.90 23.86 -44.14
N GLY A 899 45.10 24.47 -44.21
CA GLY A 899 45.66 25.11 -45.40
C GLY A 899 45.36 26.61 -45.44
N SER A 900 46.24 27.39 -46.04
CA SER A 900 46.08 28.85 -46.16
C SER A 900 46.70 29.39 -47.44
N GLU A 901 46.20 30.54 -47.89
CA GLU A 901 46.84 31.38 -48.90
C GLU A 901 47.37 32.64 -48.23
N ILE A 902 48.67 32.90 -48.35
CA ILE A 902 49.35 34.04 -47.72
C ILE A 902 50.15 34.80 -48.77
N HIS A 903 49.90 36.10 -48.87
CA HIS A 903 50.69 37.07 -49.64
C HIS A 903 51.36 37.99 -48.64
N ALA A 904 52.70 37.94 -48.54
CA ALA A 904 53.45 38.64 -47.51
C ALA A 904 53.59 40.15 -47.77
N GLY A 905 53.47 40.59 -49.03
CA GLY A 905 53.55 42.00 -49.40
C GLY A 905 54.99 42.46 -49.70
N GLY A 906 55.53 43.33 -48.86
CA GLY A 906 56.89 43.84 -49.03
C GLY A 906 57.70 43.65 -47.75
N GLY A 907 58.98 43.31 -47.84
CA GLY A 907 59.74 43.09 -46.62
C GLY A 907 60.89 42.13 -46.81
N ASN A 908 61.05 41.25 -45.83
CA ASN A 908 61.97 40.12 -45.81
C ASN A 908 61.30 39.17 -44.81
N ASP A 909 60.33 38.43 -45.33
CA ASP A 909 59.27 37.82 -44.58
C ASP A 909 59.60 36.37 -44.23
N VAL A 910 58.95 35.86 -43.19
CA VAL A 910 59.06 34.44 -42.83
C VAL A 910 57.67 33.82 -42.80
N LEU A 911 57.39 32.93 -43.74
CA LEU A 911 56.13 32.23 -43.88
C LEU A 911 56.27 30.76 -43.46
N TYR A 912 55.31 30.28 -42.67
CA TYR A 912 55.18 28.87 -42.29
C TYR A 912 53.82 28.32 -42.71
N GLY A 913 53.78 27.29 -43.55
CA GLY A 913 52.58 26.54 -43.96
C GLY A 913 52.10 25.57 -42.88
N GLY A 914 53.04 24.90 -42.20
CA GLY A 914 52.74 24.02 -41.09
C GLY A 914 52.09 22.70 -41.51
N LYS A 915 50.77 22.65 -41.59
CA LYS A 915 50.02 21.47 -42.04
C LYS A 915 48.91 21.96 -42.96
N GLY A 916 48.71 21.32 -44.10
CA GLY A 916 47.61 21.67 -44.99
C GLY A 916 48.02 21.46 -46.43
N GLU A 917 47.34 22.11 -47.36
CA GLU A 917 47.91 22.41 -48.68
C GLU A 917 47.98 23.94 -48.73
N ASP A 918 49.19 24.48 -48.62
CA ASP A 918 49.42 25.90 -48.43
C ASP A 918 49.87 26.59 -49.71
N ARG A 919 49.49 27.86 -49.88
CA ARG A 919 49.92 28.72 -50.99
C ARG A 919 50.62 29.94 -50.40
N LEU A 920 51.94 29.93 -50.43
CA LEU A 920 52.79 30.93 -49.77
C LEU A 920 53.48 31.79 -50.83
N TYR A 921 53.24 33.09 -50.77
CA TYR A 921 53.80 34.10 -51.67
C TYR A 921 54.66 35.08 -50.85
N GLY A 922 55.97 35.13 -51.14
CA GLY A 922 56.92 36.05 -50.51
C GLY A 922 56.77 37.49 -51.00
N ASP A 923 56.34 37.64 -52.27
CA ASP A 923 56.12 38.92 -52.94
C ASP A 923 57.42 39.74 -53.11
N GLU A 924 57.56 40.94 -52.54
CA GLU A 924 58.80 41.73 -52.64
C GLU A 924 59.67 41.55 -51.39
N GLY A 925 60.95 41.17 -51.55
CA GLY A 925 61.83 41.01 -50.39
C GLY A 925 62.76 39.82 -50.52
N ASN A 926 63.64 39.60 -49.54
CA ASN A 926 64.38 38.34 -49.43
C ASN A 926 63.68 37.50 -48.36
N ASP A 927 62.84 36.59 -48.82
CA ASP A 927 61.86 35.91 -47.99
C ASP A 927 62.29 34.49 -47.65
N THR A 928 61.72 33.96 -46.58
CA THR A 928 61.89 32.56 -46.17
C THR A 928 60.54 31.89 -46.08
N LEU A 929 60.26 31.00 -47.03
CA LEU A 929 59.00 30.27 -47.11
C LEU A 929 59.22 28.82 -46.71
N ARG A 930 58.37 28.29 -45.84
CA ARG A 930 58.39 26.88 -45.39
C ARG A 930 57.01 26.28 -45.55
N GLY A 931 56.82 25.31 -46.45
CA GLY A 931 55.55 24.58 -46.60
C GLY A 931 55.28 23.66 -45.40
N ASP A 932 56.34 23.02 -44.89
CA ASP A 932 56.31 22.05 -43.79
C ASP A 932 55.64 20.71 -44.16
N ASN A 933 54.34 20.49 -43.93
CA ASN A 933 53.66 19.26 -44.36
C ASN A 933 52.45 19.60 -45.21
N GLY A 934 52.39 19.05 -46.42
CA GLY A 934 51.35 19.41 -47.37
C GLY A 934 51.79 19.19 -48.79
N ASN A 935 50.88 19.32 -49.75
CA ASN A 935 51.29 19.57 -51.13
C ASN A 935 51.24 21.09 -51.31
N ASP A 936 52.37 21.75 -51.11
CA ASP A 936 52.40 23.20 -50.96
C ASP A 936 52.83 23.89 -52.25
N VAL A 937 52.41 25.14 -52.43
CA VAL A 937 52.83 26.04 -53.52
C VAL A 937 53.56 27.21 -52.90
N LEU A 938 54.87 27.31 -53.15
CA LEU A 938 55.73 28.36 -52.65
C LEU A 938 56.24 29.21 -53.82
N GLU A 939 56.01 30.52 -53.77
CA GLU A 939 56.50 31.49 -54.74
C GLU A 939 57.26 32.59 -54.00
N GLY A 940 58.58 32.68 -54.22
CA GLY A 940 59.45 33.67 -53.55
C GLY A 940 59.11 35.09 -53.98
N GLY A 941 59.03 35.31 -55.29
CA GLY A 941 58.66 36.61 -55.85
C GLY A 941 59.90 37.38 -56.30
N ALA A 942 60.11 38.58 -55.78
CA ALA A 942 61.24 39.43 -56.15
C ALA A 942 62.24 39.58 -55.00
N GLY A 943 63.41 38.97 -55.13
CA GLY A 943 64.53 39.11 -54.21
C GLY A 943 65.39 37.86 -54.18
N ASN A 944 66.08 37.58 -53.07
CA ASN A 944 66.87 36.35 -52.95
C ASN A 944 66.25 35.48 -51.87
N ASP A 945 65.40 34.56 -52.29
CA ASP A 945 64.47 33.86 -51.42
C ASP A 945 64.99 32.49 -51.01
N SER A 946 64.46 31.98 -49.91
CA SER A 946 64.75 30.64 -49.40
C SER A 946 63.45 29.86 -49.23
N LEU A 947 63.19 28.95 -50.16
CA LEU A 947 61.98 28.16 -50.23
C LEU A 947 62.27 26.72 -49.78
N TYR A 948 61.49 26.25 -48.83
CA TYR A 948 61.56 24.92 -48.25
C TYR A 948 60.19 24.25 -48.38
N GLY A 949 60.05 23.26 -49.27
CA GLY A 949 58.79 22.53 -49.47
C GLY A 949 58.40 21.74 -48.22
N GLY A 950 59.12 20.66 -47.95
CA GLY A 950 58.97 19.88 -46.73
C GLY A 950 58.49 18.46 -47.05
N ASN A 951 57.41 18.02 -46.42
CA ASN A 951 56.83 16.71 -46.66
C ASN A 951 55.60 16.85 -47.56
N GLY A 952 55.66 16.28 -48.76
CA GLY A 952 54.56 16.19 -49.71
C GLY A 952 55.01 16.64 -51.10
N ASN A 953 54.10 16.72 -52.06
CA ASN A 953 54.48 17.04 -53.45
C ASN A 953 54.39 18.55 -53.66
N ASP A 954 55.52 19.23 -53.54
CA ASP A 954 55.54 20.69 -53.48
C ASP A 954 55.84 21.32 -54.84
N VAL A 955 55.34 22.54 -55.05
CA VAL A 955 55.66 23.37 -56.21
C VAL A 955 56.42 24.60 -55.71
N LEU A 956 57.69 24.74 -56.10
CA LEU A 956 58.55 25.82 -55.67
C LEU A 956 58.96 26.69 -56.86
N ALA A 957 58.70 27.99 -56.80
CA ALA A 957 59.16 28.98 -57.77
C ALA A 957 59.95 30.07 -57.04
N GLY A 958 61.24 30.24 -57.36
CA GLY A 958 62.06 31.30 -56.77
C GLY A 958 61.50 32.68 -57.14
N GLY A 959 61.20 32.86 -58.42
CA GLY A 959 60.80 34.15 -58.96
C GLY A 959 62.03 34.89 -59.47
N THR A 960 62.06 36.22 -59.40
CA THR A 960 63.21 37.01 -59.85
C THR A 960 64.23 37.21 -58.74
N GLY A 961 65.46 36.76 -58.97
CA GLY A 961 66.64 37.13 -58.20
C GLY A 961 67.64 35.99 -58.09
N ASN A 962 68.05 35.59 -56.89
CA ASN A 962 68.96 34.43 -56.77
C ASN A 962 68.53 33.55 -55.61
N ASP A 963 67.76 32.52 -55.92
CA ASP A 963 66.96 31.84 -54.91
C ASP A 963 67.57 30.50 -54.50
N TYR A 964 67.19 30.07 -53.31
CA TYR A 964 67.50 28.74 -52.79
C TYR A 964 66.20 27.93 -52.66
N LEU A 965 66.13 26.80 -53.34
CA LEU A 965 64.95 25.94 -53.38
C LEU A 965 65.29 24.53 -52.89
N GLU A 966 64.56 24.04 -51.90
CA GLU A 966 64.72 22.70 -51.33
C GLU A 966 63.34 22.08 -51.09
N GLY A 967 62.95 21.09 -51.90
CA GLY A 967 61.65 20.41 -51.80
C GLY A 967 61.57 19.41 -50.65
N TYR A 968 62.69 18.86 -50.19
CA TYR A 968 62.78 17.76 -49.21
C TYR A 968 62.21 16.42 -49.70
N SER A 969 61.03 16.00 -49.23
CA SER A 969 60.52 14.64 -49.48
C SER A 969 59.15 14.65 -50.13
N GLY A 970 59.02 13.93 -51.23
CA GLY A 970 57.82 13.92 -52.04
C GLY A 970 58.17 13.86 -53.51
N ASN A 971 57.28 14.32 -54.38
CA ASN A 971 57.60 14.52 -55.80
C ASN A 971 57.51 16.01 -56.08
N ASP A 972 58.66 16.67 -56.01
CA ASP A 972 58.70 18.13 -56.00
C ASP A 972 58.87 18.69 -57.41
N THR A 973 58.22 19.82 -57.67
CA THR A 973 58.34 20.57 -58.93
C THR A 973 58.98 21.92 -58.68
N TYR A 974 60.20 22.08 -59.18
CA TYR A 974 60.91 23.36 -59.19
C TYR A 974 60.61 24.09 -60.50
N LEU A 975 60.08 25.30 -60.44
CA LEU A 975 59.77 26.13 -61.60
C LEU A 975 60.89 27.14 -61.86
N PHE A 976 61.20 27.35 -63.14
CA PHE A 976 62.18 28.37 -63.58
C PHE A 976 61.80 28.97 -64.94
N ASN A 977 61.80 30.29 -65.06
CA ASN A 977 61.51 31.06 -66.27
C ASN A 977 62.73 31.93 -66.66
N ARG A 978 62.69 32.59 -67.83
CA ARG A 978 63.74 33.59 -68.15
C ARG A 978 63.58 34.81 -67.26
N GLY A 979 64.71 35.33 -66.77
CA GLY A 979 64.74 36.48 -65.88
C GLY A 979 64.68 36.13 -64.39
N ASP A 980 64.51 34.85 -64.05
CA ASP A 980 64.48 34.38 -62.66
C ASP A 980 65.87 34.50 -61.98
N GLY A 981 66.95 34.63 -62.76
CA GLY A 981 68.29 34.89 -62.24
C GLY A 981 69.07 33.63 -61.91
N GLN A 982 69.78 33.58 -60.76
CA GLN A 982 70.74 32.50 -60.47
C GLN A 982 70.34 31.61 -59.29
N ASP A 983 69.49 30.64 -59.56
CA ASP A 983 68.90 29.81 -58.53
C ASP A 983 69.74 28.57 -58.21
N VAL A 984 69.56 28.10 -56.98
CA VAL A 984 70.19 26.91 -56.43
C VAL A 984 69.10 25.96 -55.97
N ILE A 985 69.07 24.77 -56.57
CA ILE A 985 68.20 23.67 -56.15
C ILE A 985 69.01 22.68 -55.30
N TYR A 986 68.52 22.37 -54.11
CA TYR A 986 69.04 21.30 -53.27
C TYR A 986 67.98 20.18 -53.15
N ASN A 987 68.06 19.19 -54.04
CA ASN A 987 67.05 18.13 -54.17
C ASN A 987 67.43 16.88 -53.35
N TYR A 988 67.59 17.02 -52.03
CA TYR A 988 67.89 15.86 -51.19
C TYR A 988 66.63 15.06 -50.82
N ASP A 989 66.30 14.05 -51.63
CA ASP A 989 65.25 13.07 -51.32
C ASP A 989 65.79 11.63 -51.28
N SER A 990 65.58 10.97 -50.13
CA SER A 990 65.95 9.56 -49.93
C SER A 990 64.80 8.57 -50.16
N SER A 991 63.62 9.07 -50.53
CA SER A 991 62.44 8.27 -50.84
C SER A 991 62.67 7.37 -52.08
N SER A 992 62.01 6.20 -52.08
CA SER A 992 62.16 5.21 -53.15
C SER A 992 61.30 5.51 -54.39
N ASN A 993 60.32 6.40 -54.25
CA ASN A 993 59.31 6.73 -55.26
C ASN A 993 59.41 8.17 -55.76
N ARG A 994 60.49 8.90 -55.44
CA ARG A 994 60.72 10.28 -55.90
C ARG A 994 60.58 10.42 -57.41
N GLN A 995 59.98 11.52 -57.80
CA GLN A 995 59.76 11.95 -59.18
C GLN A 995 59.98 13.45 -59.27
N ASP A 996 61.14 13.92 -58.82
CA ASP A 996 61.42 15.35 -58.72
C ASP A 996 61.72 15.96 -60.09
N VAL A 997 61.12 17.12 -60.35
CA VAL A 997 61.11 17.76 -61.65
C VAL A 997 61.59 19.19 -61.57
N LEU A 998 62.60 19.55 -62.38
CA LEU A 998 62.77 20.94 -62.79
C LEU A 998 61.93 21.19 -64.04
N LYS A 999 61.02 22.14 -64.00
CA LYS A 999 60.13 22.47 -65.10
C LYS A 999 60.37 23.91 -65.54
N PHE A 1000 60.75 24.06 -66.80
CA PHE A 1000 60.95 25.35 -67.41
C PHE A 1000 59.65 25.95 -67.95
N GLY A 1001 59.55 27.29 -67.91
CA GLY A 1001 58.46 28.07 -68.50
C GLY A 1001 58.32 27.96 -70.02
N GLU A 1002 57.22 28.53 -70.56
CA GLU A 1002 56.92 28.49 -72.00
C GLU A 1002 57.94 29.22 -72.88
N ASP A 1003 58.68 30.17 -72.31
CA ASP A 1003 59.69 31.00 -72.95
C ASP A 1003 61.09 30.36 -72.99
N VAL A 1004 61.25 29.19 -72.37
CA VAL A 1004 62.50 28.43 -72.34
C VAL A 1004 62.37 27.17 -73.21
N ALA A 1005 62.95 27.22 -74.41
CA ALA A 1005 63.03 26.06 -75.29
C ALA A 1005 64.26 25.19 -74.98
N ALA A 1006 64.13 23.86 -75.11
CA ALA A 1006 65.21 22.90 -74.87
C ALA A 1006 66.51 23.21 -75.64
N GLU A 1007 66.40 23.72 -76.86
CA GLU A 1007 67.54 24.09 -77.72
C GLU A 1007 68.37 25.28 -77.21
N GLN A 1008 67.80 26.11 -76.31
CA GLN A 1008 68.45 27.30 -75.77
C GLN A 1008 69.27 27.00 -74.50
N VAL A 1009 68.94 25.90 -73.82
CA VAL A 1009 69.59 25.49 -72.59
C VAL A 1009 70.96 24.88 -72.87
N ARG A 1010 71.95 25.23 -72.05
CA ARG A 1010 73.29 24.65 -72.05
C ARG A 1010 73.58 24.04 -70.69
N LEU A 1011 74.16 22.84 -70.71
CA LEU A 1011 74.54 22.13 -69.49
C LEU A 1011 76.05 22.20 -69.29
N SER A 1012 76.49 22.35 -68.04
CA SER A 1012 77.88 22.18 -67.64
C SER A 1012 77.94 21.49 -66.29
N ARG A 1013 79.05 20.82 -66.01
CA ARG A 1013 79.33 20.20 -64.71
C ARG A 1013 80.38 21.03 -63.98
N SER A 1014 80.08 21.41 -62.74
CA SER A 1014 81.02 22.08 -61.84
C SER A 1014 81.18 21.23 -60.58
N GLY A 1015 82.31 20.53 -60.43
CA GLY A 1015 82.46 19.53 -59.37
C GLY A 1015 81.38 18.43 -59.46
N ASP A 1016 80.59 18.26 -58.39
CA ASP A 1016 79.44 17.34 -58.37
C ASP A 1016 78.09 18.02 -58.64
N HIS A 1017 78.09 19.30 -59.01
CA HIS A 1017 76.89 20.09 -59.30
C HIS A 1017 76.56 20.05 -60.80
N LEU A 1018 75.28 20.03 -61.14
CA LEU A 1018 74.78 20.30 -62.49
C LEU A 1018 74.50 21.80 -62.60
N VAL A 1019 75.06 22.44 -63.63
CA VAL A 1019 74.86 23.87 -63.91
C VAL A 1019 74.16 24.02 -65.26
N ILE A 1020 72.93 24.51 -65.21
CA ILE A 1020 72.07 24.77 -66.35
C ILE A 1020 72.12 26.27 -66.63
N HIS A 1021 72.57 26.68 -67.80
CA HIS A 1021 72.77 28.09 -68.16
C HIS A 1021 72.30 28.38 -69.57
N PHE A 1022 72.15 29.66 -69.90
CA PHE A 1022 71.65 30.12 -71.19
C PHE A 1022 72.71 30.96 -71.91
N ALA A 1023 72.87 30.79 -73.22
CA ALA A 1023 73.93 31.48 -73.96
C ALA A 1023 73.69 33.01 -74.11
N ASP A 1024 72.44 33.42 -73.98
CA ASP A 1024 71.93 34.78 -74.19
C ASP A 1024 71.46 35.46 -72.90
N SER A 1025 71.61 34.81 -71.74
CA SER A 1025 71.23 35.35 -70.43
C SER A 1025 72.26 35.02 -69.34
N THR A 1026 72.25 35.78 -68.25
CA THR A 1026 72.96 35.45 -67.01
C THR A 1026 72.20 34.46 -66.14
N ASP A 1027 70.96 34.14 -66.50
CA ASP A 1027 70.12 33.17 -65.81
C ASP A 1027 70.83 31.82 -65.70
N ARG A 1028 70.69 31.15 -64.56
CA ARG A 1028 71.32 29.87 -64.30
C ARG A 1028 70.63 29.12 -63.17
N VAL A 1029 70.37 27.84 -63.38
CA VAL A 1029 69.97 26.92 -62.30
C VAL A 1029 71.14 26.02 -61.93
N THR A 1030 71.46 25.96 -60.64
CA THR A 1030 72.50 25.07 -60.09
C THR A 1030 71.85 23.99 -59.25
N VAL A 1031 71.86 22.75 -59.73
CA VAL A 1031 71.37 21.61 -58.95
C VAL A 1031 72.52 21.02 -58.15
N ASN A 1032 72.46 21.19 -56.83
CA ASN A 1032 73.54 20.84 -55.92
C ASN A 1032 73.71 19.33 -55.77
N TYR A 1033 74.97 18.87 -55.82
CA TYR A 1033 75.35 17.47 -55.63
C TYR A 1033 74.70 16.47 -56.61
N TYR A 1034 74.16 16.93 -57.74
CA TYR A 1034 73.48 16.14 -58.76
C TYR A 1034 74.27 14.86 -59.17
N PHE A 1035 75.60 14.94 -59.29
CA PHE A 1035 76.42 13.80 -59.69
C PHE A 1035 76.96 12.96 -58.52
N TYR A 1036 76.71 13.36 -57.26
CA TYR A 1036 77.26 12.71 -56.07
C TYR A 1036 76.54 11.40 -55.71
N LYS A 1037 75.21 11.44 -55.51
CA LYS A 1037 74.37 10.27 -55.18
C LYS A 1037 72.98 10.41 -55.79
N GLN A 1038 72.24 9.29 -55.90
CA GLN A 1038 70.89 9.28 -56.46
C GLN A 1038 69.91 10.19 -55.71
N SER A 1039 70.05 10.29 -54.39
CA SER A 1039 69.20 11.12 -53.55
C SER A 1039 69.36 12.63 -53.72
N TYR A 1040 70.27 13.11 -54.58
CA TYR A 1040 70.46 14.54 -54.88
C TYR A 1040 70.03 14.92 -56.30
N ARG A 1041 69.46 13.96 -57.04
CA ARG A 1041 69.16 14.11 -58.47
C ARG A 1041 67.69 14.42 -58.64
N LEU A 1042 67.41 15.38 -59.50
CA LEU A 1042 66.13 15.47 -60.18
C LEU A 1042 65.95 14.25 -61.10
N ASP A 1043 64.77 13.67 -61.09
CA ASP A 1043 64.41 12.54 -61.94
C ASP A 1043 64.18 13.00 -63.39
N LYS A 1044 63.69 14.23 -63.57
CA LYS A 1044 63.39 14.78 -64.90
C LYS A 1044 63.60 16.30 -64.98
N ILE A 1045 64.03 16.78 -66.14
CA ILE A 1045 63.92 18.19 -66.54
C ILE A 1045 62.89 18.29 -67.67
N THR A 1046 61.88 19.15 -67.52
CA THR A 1046 60.74 19.28 -68.44
C THR A 1046 60.71 20.62 -69.15
N PHE A 1047 60.35 20.62 -70.43
CA PHE A 1047 60.12 21.82 -71.22
C PHE A 1047 58.67 21.92 -71.70
N ALA A 1048 58.23 23.12 -72.07
CA ALA A 1048 56.86 23.39 -72.50
C ALA A 1048 56.46 22.66 -73.79
N ASP A 1049 57.42 22.29 -74.65
CA ASP A 1049 57.18 21.52 -75.87
C ASP A 1049 56.96 20.01 -75.61
N GLY A 1050 56.99 19.59 -74.34
CA GLY A 1050 56.85 18.20 -73.91
C GLY A 1050 58.17 17.42 -73.90
N SER A 1051 59.30 18.03 -74.27
CA SER A 1051 60.62 17.42 -74.16
C SER A 1051 60.97 17.15 -72.70
N ASN A 1052 61.59 15.99 -72.45
CA ASN A 1052 62.04 15.57 -71.13
C ASN A 1052 63.49 15.14 -71.20
N TRP A 1053 64.32 15.64 -70.28
CA TRP A 1053 65.69 15.18 -70.10
C TRP A 1053 65.77 14.36 -68.82
N LEU A 1054 66.16 13.10 -68.95
CA LEU A 1054 66.40 12.20 -67.83
C LEU A 1054 67.88 12.27 -67.42
N PHE A 1055 68.19 11.73 -66.24
CA PHE A 1055 69.57 11.68 -65.74
C PHE A 1055 70.56 11.06 -66.74
N GLU A 1056 70.19 9.96 -67.41
CA GLU A 1056 71.08 9.29 -68.37
C GLU A 1056 71.30 10.12 -69.65
N ASP A 1057 70.32 10.93 -70.06
CA ASP A 1057 70.46 11.85 -71.20
C ASP A 1057 71.47 12.95 -70.86
N ILE A 1058 71.33 13.55 -69.67
CA ILE A 1058 72.21 14.61 -69.16
C ILE A 1058 73.64 14.09 -68.97
N ARG A 1059 73.80 12.91 -68.37
CA ARG A 1059 75.10 12.28 -68.15
C ARG A 1059 75.79 11.99 -69.48
N SER A 1060 75.10 11.36 -70.43
CA SER A 1060 75.68 11.01 -71.73
C SER A 1060 75.98 12.25 -72.58
N HIS A 1061 75.18 13.32 -72.47
CA HIS A 1061 75.48 14.60 -73.10
C HIS A 1061 76.79 15.22 -72.58
N LEU A 1062 76.98 15.25 -71.26
CA LEU A 1062 78.15 15.87 -70.63
C LEU A 1062 79.42 15.02 -70.74
N GLU A 1063 79.32 13.68 -70.71
CA GLU A 1063 80.47 12.76 -70.72
C GLU A 1063 80.86 12.31 -72.14
N GLU A 1064 79.88 12.11 -73.03
CA GLU A 1064 80.06 11.48 -74.35
C GLU A 1064 79.68 12.40 -75.53
N GLY A 1065 79.12 13.58 -75.26
CA GLY A 1065 78.71 14.54 -76.30
C GLY A 1065 77.46 14.13 -77.09
N ILE A 1066 76.64 13.23 -76.55
CA ILE A 1066 75.38 12.80 -77.17
C ILE A 1066 74.35 13.95 -77.13
N PRO A 1067 73.68 14.31 -78.25
CA PRO A 1067 72.65 15.34 -78.24
C PRO A 1067 71.49 14.99 -77.29
N LEU A 1068 70.97 15.99 -76.57
CA LEU A 1068 69.81 15.82 -75.68
C LEU A 1068 68.51 15.65 -76.48
N PRO A 1069 67.51 14.93 -75.93
CA PRO A 1069 66.19 14.81 -76.54
C PRO A 1069 65.54 16.19 -76.75
N VAL A 1070 65.03 16.42 -77.95
CA VAL A 1070 64.17 17.57 -78.31
C VAL A 1070 62.91 17.04 -78.97
N ALA A 1071 61.79 17.75 -78.84
CA ALA A 1071 60.51 17.35 -79.44
C ALA A 1071 60.70 17.16 -80.95
N SER A 1072 60.50 15.93 -81.43
CA SER A 1072 60.68 15.63 -82.85
C SER A 1072 59.51 16.18 -83.66
N GLN A 1073 59.79 16.75 -84.85
CA GLN A 1073 58.74 17.18 -85.79
C GLN A 1073 57.85 16.04 -86.31
N GLU A 1074 58.07 14.77 -85.91
CA GLU A 1074 57.24 13.63 -86.33
C GLU A 1074 56.02 13.37 -85.42
N ASP A 1075 55.96 13.90 -84.20
CA ASP A 1075 54.83 13.65 -83.28
C ASP A 1075 53.56 14.45 -83.61
N SER A 1076 53.66 15.49 -84.45
CA SER A 1076 52.48 16.26 -84.90
C SER A 1076 51.57 15.49 -85.88
N VAL A 1077 52.00 14.33 -86.40
CA VAL A 1077 51.24 13.51 -87.36
C VAL A 1077 50.50 12.35 -86.69
N SER A 1078 50.88 11.94 -85.46
CA SER A 1078 50.18 10.89 -84.70
C SER A 1078 48.82 11.39 -84.18
N LEU A 1079 48.74 12.66 -83.77
CA LEU A 1079 47.50 13.35 -83.38
C LEU A 1079 46.52 13.52 -84.54
N LEU A 1080 46.99 13.58 -85.79
CA LEU A 1080 46.12 13.63 -86.98
C LEU A 1080 45.54 12.26 -87.37
N ARG A 1081 46.18 11.15 -86.97
CA ARG A 1081 45.69 9.78 -87.22
C ARG A 1081 44.65 9.33 -86.19
N GLN A 1082 44.74 9.81 -84.95
CA GLN A 1082 43.80 9.46 -83.88
C GLN A 1082 42.42 10.13 -84.06
N ALA A 1083 42.35 11.26 -84.76
CA ALA A 1083 41.09 11.94 -85.11
C ALA A 1083 40.27 11.24 -86.21
N MET A 1084 40.83 10.25 -86.94
CA MET A 1084 40.13 9.51 -88.01
C MET A 1084 39.70 8.08 -87.64
N SER A 1085 39.94 7.63 -86.41
CA SER A 1085 39.71 6.22 -86.00
C SER A 1085 38.48 6.00 -85.10
N THR A 1086 37.75 7.04 -84.71
CA THR A 1086 36.56 6.94 -83.83
C THR A 1086 35.24 6.67 -84.59
N PHE A 1087 35.31 6.00 -85.74
CA PHE A 1087 34.12 5.60 -86.50
C PHE A 1087 34.17 4.12 -86.88
N ALA A 1088 33.98 3.23 -85.90
CA ALA A 1088 33.31 1.92 -86.05
C ALA A 1088 33.54 1.01 -84.82
N GLY A 1089 32.44 0.45 -84.30
CA GLY A 1089 32.38 -0.97 -83.98
C GLY A 1089 32.19 -1.34 -82.50
N ASP A 1090 30.94 -1.62 -82.15
CA ASP A 1090 30.46 -2.40 -81.00
C ASP A 1090 31.14 -3.78 -80.86
N ASP A 1091 31.19 -4.37 -79.65
CA ASP A 1091 30.19 -5.34 -79.18
C ASP A 1091 30.67 -6.24 -78.00
N ASP A 1092 29.77 -6.39 -77.03
CA ASP A 1092 29.49 -7.48 -76.07
C ASP A 1092 30.53 -8.09 -75.08
N GLY A 1093 30.09 -8.19 -73.81
CA GLY A 1093 30.55 -9.22 -72.86
C GLY A 1093 30.38 -8.90 -71.36
N ASP A 1094 29.19 -9.18 -70.83
CA ASP A 1094 28.63 -8.84 -69.51
C ASP A 1094 29.17 -9.65 -68.28
N VAL A 1095 28.85 -9.12 -67.08
CA VAL A 1095 28.49 -9.77 -65.78
C VAL A 1095 29.24 -9.30 -64.50
N ALA A 1096 28.45 -8.60 -63.66
CA ALA A 1096 28.30 -8.60 -62.19
C ALA A 1096 28.75 -7.36 -61.37
N GLU A 1097 27.73 -6.67 -60.85
CA GLU A 1097 27.70 -5.44 -60.05
C GLU A 1097 28.00 -5.61 -58.55
N SER A 1098 28.65 -4.59 -57.99
CA SER A 1098 28.24 -3.81 -56.80
C SER A 1098 29.22 -2.62 -56.72
N GLY A 1099 28.89 -1.34 -56.75
CA GLY A 1099 27.67 -0.59 -56.45
C GLY A 1099 28.16 0.68 -55.75
N GLY A 1100 28.29 1.79 -56.49
CA GLY A 1100 28.87 3.06 -56.01
C GLY A 1100 28.76 4.14 -57.09
N GLU A 1101 27.55 4.69 -57.23
CA GLU A 1101 27.20 5.76 -58.16
C GLU A 1101 27.93 7.07 -57.81
N LEU A 1102 28.80 7.53 -58.71
CA LEU A 1102 29.14 8.94 -58.86
C LEU A 1102 28.29 9.49 -60.01
N MET A 1103 27.23 10.20 -59.64
CA MET A 1103 26.38 10.98 -60.53
C MET A 1103 27.21 12.09 -61.19
N LEU A 1104 27.38 11.98 -62.50
CA LEU A 1104 27.67 13.10 -63.40
C LEU A 1104 26.35 13.82 -63.68
N ALA A 1105 26.16 15.01 -63.11
CA ALA A 1105 25.12 15.93 -63.54
C ALA A 1105 25.72 17.01 -64.44
N ALA A 1106 25.48 16.89 -65.74
CA ALA A 1106 25.61 17.99 -66.69
C ALA A 1106 24.19 18.49 -67.06
N ALA A 1107 23.88 19.74 -66.73
CA ALA A 1107 22.78 20.50 -67.31
C ALA A 1107 23.14 21.99 -67.19
N GLN A 1108 23.61 22.65 -68.25
CA GLN A 1108 22.84 23.20 -69.39
C GLN A 1108 22.71 24.74 -69.28
N THR A 1109 23.40 25.39 -70.23
CA THR A 1109 22.94 26.52 -71.06
C THR A 1109 22.60 27.87 -70.39
N LEU A 1110 23.47 28.85 -70.68
CA LEU A 1110 23.23 30.25 -71.12
C LEU A 1110 21.96 30.99 -70.61
N PRO A 1111 22.12 32.28 -70.25
CA PRO A 1111 21.71 33.29 -71.23
C PRO A 1111 22.65 34.50 -71.38
N VAL A 1112 22.80 34.90 -72.64
CA VAL A 1112 23.05 36.27 -73.14
C VAL A 1112 21.98 37.19 -72.53
N GLY A 1113 22.21 38.36 -71.95
CA GLY A 1113 23.18 39.43 -72.18
C GLY A 1113 22.36 40.72 -72.35
N ARG A 1114 22.75 41.85 -71.73
CA ARG A 1114 22.61 43.24 -72.23
C ARG A 1114 22.77 44.30 -71.14
N ALA A 1115 23.74 45.17 -71.36
CA ALA A 1115 23.53 46.61 -71.51
C ALA A 1115 24.43 47.05 -72.68
N GLN A 1116 24.10 47.93 -73.62
CA GLN A 1116 22.87 48.60 -74.07
C GLN A 1116 23.31 49.36 -75.34
N ALA A 1117 22.70 49.15 -76.53
CA ALA A 1117 22.60 50.15 -77.61
C ALA A 1117 21.86 49.62 -78.87
N PHE A 1118 20.64 50.17 -79.05
CA PHE A 1118 19.95 50.60 -80.27
C PHE A 1118 19.40 49.62 -81.34
N ILE A 1119 18.04 49.72 -81.41
CA ILE A 1119 17.04 49.36 -82.44
C ILE A 1119 16.73 47.87 -82.61
#